data_AF-A0A9Q1EGY2-F1
#
_entry.id   AF-A0A9Q1EGY2-F1
#
_cell.length_a   1.000
_cell.length_b   1.000
_cell.length_c   1.000
_cell.angle_alpha   90.00
_cell.angle_beta   90.00
_cell.angle_gamma   90.00
#
_symmetry.space_group_name_H-M   'P 1'
#
loop_
_entity.id
_entity.type
_entity.pdbx_description
1 polymer ?
#
loop_
_entity_poly.entity_id
_entity_poly.type
_entity_poly.pdbx_seq_one_letter_code
_entity_poly.pdbx_strand_id
1 'polypeptide(L)'
;MEQGYVQREPLHIISVVVYSISFVLGIIGNGIVIWVTAFKSKRTVNSVWLQNLAVADFVFVLFLPLSIDYVLRDFHWNFGLLMCKLNSFVLMVNMYASVLFLMVLSLDRYISMVHLTGSHRLRTVRRAWCMCGGVWGVAAAISFPSLIFRDTIQLHNKVLCFNNFYVQDRYAGAMRHMAMVTVRTVVGFLLPLSAISVSSILLAVRVRRSDSVRLPSFSRTISALILAFFLCWAPFHIFSLMELSMHYSLELHAVLQTGFPLATSLAFFNSCVNPLLYVLLGKKVRHLLKRSCLEITKRSLQEISQSISATESLSAPSNCRCSGPEGQIATSIMLRLPVTRALAGVARCKTCLAATNNVRTAATAASNLVEVFVDGKPVMVEPGTTVLQACEKMGVQIPRFCYHERLSVAGNCRMCLVEIERAPKPVAACAMPVMKGWNILTSSEKTKRAREGVMEFLLANHPLDCPICDQGGECDLQDQSMMFGADRSRFTEGKRAVEDKNIGPLIKTIMTRCIQCTRCIRFASEVAGVEDLGTTGRGNSMQVGTYVEKMFMSEMSGNVIDICPVGALTSKPYAFTSRPWETRKTESIDVLDAVGSNIVVSTRGGEVMRVLPRLNEDVNEEWISDKTRFAYDGLKRQRLTQPMVKNASGQLMPTSWEDVLTRVAGALQGAQGKDIAAIAGGMVDAEALVALKDLLNRLNSDSLCTEEVFPMAGAGTDLRSNYLLNSRISGIEEADLLLLIGTNPRYEAPIFNARVRKSWLHNELKVAVVGRELDLSYTYDHLGESTQVLQEIAAGTHPFCQVLAQAKRPVVVVGSACLQRADGAALHSTVAHIAQNARTSSGVQESWKVLNVLHRVASQVAALDLGYKPGVEAIRKNPPTVLFLLGADAGCITRQDLPKDSFIIYQGHHGDVGATMADIILPGAAYTEKCATYVNTEGRAQQTRVAVTAPGMAREDWKIIRAIAELAGVTLPYDTVDEARERLAEVSPNLVRYDDVEEANYFKQANELSEAMNQELLADPLVPPQLTVRDFYMTDPISRASQTMAKCVKAVTEGAHAVEEPSVC
;
A
#
# COMPACT_ATOMS: atom_id res chain seq x y z
N MET A 1 -2.78 13.77 -74.14
CA MET A 1 -1.50 13.67 -73.40
C MET A 1 -1.65 14.49 -72.13
N GLU A 2 -2.20 13.90 -71.07
CA GLU A 2 -2.18 14.51 -69.73
C GLU A 2 -0.76 14.33 -69.17
N GLN A 3 0.04 15.40 -69.18
CA GLN A 3 1.29 15.41 -68.41
C GLN A 3 0.92 15.45 -66.93
N GLY A 4 1.14 14.32 -66.24
CA GLY A 4 1.06 14.28 -64.78
C GLY A 4 1.99 15.34 -64.18
N TYR A 5 1.46 16.17 -63.28
CA TYR A 5 2.22 17.14 -62.52
C TYR A 5 3.21 16.41 -61.60
N VAL A 6 4.47 16.26 -62.04
CA VAL A 6 5.54 15.66 -61.23
C VAL A 6 6.32 16.78 -60.56
N GLN A 7 6.25 16.83 -59.24
CA GLN A 7 6.96 17.80 -58.39
C GLN A 7 8.46 17.47 -58.34
N ARG A 8 9.34 18.44 -58.68
CA ARG A 8 10.78 18.20 -58.89
C ARG A 8 11.72 18.68 -57.78
N GLU A 9 11.24 19.50 -56.83
CA GLU A 9 12.10 20.10 -55.80
C GLU A 9 12.05 19.33 -54.45
N PRO A 10 13.21 18.85 -53.92
CA PRO A 10 13.27 18.09 -52.67
C PRO A 10 12.69 18.82 -51.46
N LEU A 11 12.83 20.14 -51.39
CA LEU A 11 12.33 20.96 -50.27
C LEU A 11 10.80 21.01 -50.21
N HIS A 12 10.12 20.96 -51.36
CA HIS A 12 8.65 20.94 -51.41
C HIS A 12 8.14 19.59 -50.91
N ILE A 13 8.81 18.50 -51.26
CA ILE A 13 8.53 17.15 -50.74
C ILE A 13 8.67 17.13 -49.22
N ILE A 14 9.73 17.73 -48.67
CA ILE A 14 9.91 17.86 -47.21
C ILE A 14 8.74 18.61 -46.57
N SER A 15 8.30 19.73 -47.16
CA SER A 15 7.15 20.48 -46.63
C SER A 15 5.85 19.67 -46.63
N VAL A 16 5.61 18.85 -47.66
CA VAL A 16 4.45 17.94 -47.74
C VAL A 16 4.52 16.85 -46.67
N VAL A 17 5.69 16.29 -46.42
CA VAL A 17 5.91 15.31 -45.34
C VAL A 17 5.59 15.95 -43.98
N VAL A 18 6.08 17.17 -43.73
CA VAL A 18 5.81 17.91 -42.48
C VAL A 18 4.32 18.20 -42.32
N TYR A 19 3.60 18.61 -43.39
CA TYR A 19 2.15 18.80 -43.34
C TYR A 19 1.40 17.50 -43.07
N SER A 20 1.80 16.40 -43.70
CA SER A 20 1.16 15.09 -43.52
C SER A 20 1.34 14.57 -42.09
N ILE A 21 2.53 14.73 -41.50
CA ILE A 21 2.80 14.41 -40.10
C ILE A 21 1.97 15.31 -39.17
N SER A 22 1.95 16.62 -39.45
CA SER A 22 1.16 17.59 -38.68
C SER A 22 -0.33 17.26 -38.69
N PHE A 23 -0.83 16.75 -39.83
CA PHE A 23 -2.22 16.31 -39.97
C PHE A 23 -2.55 15.13 -39.06
N VAL A 24 -1.80 14.03 -39.19
CA VAL A 24 -2.04 12.79 -38.43
C VAL A 24 -1.89 13.04 -36.93
N LEU A 25 -0.78 13.64 -36.51
CA LEU A 25 -0.50 13.90 -35.10
C LEU A 25 -1.45 14.96 -34.53
N GLY A 26 -1.81 15.98 -35.33
CA GLY A 26 -2.72 17.05 -34.93
C GLY A 26 -4.15 16.57 -34.67
N ILE A 27 -4.71 15.71 -35.54
CA ILE A 27 -6.06 15.14 -35.34
C ILE A 27 -6.09 14.26 -34.09
N ILE A 28 -5.16 13.30 -33.99
CA ILE A 28 -5.14 12.34 -32.89
C ILE A 28 -4.88 13.07 -31.57
N GLY A 29 -3.83 13.90 -31.54
CA GLY A 29 -3.39 14.60 -30.34
C GLY A 29 -4.43 15.59 -29.81
N ASN A 30 -4.91 16.51 -30.65
CA ASN A 30 -5.88 17.51 -30.20
C ASN A 30 -7.26 16.90 -29.93
N GLY A 31 -7.69 15.89 -30.70
CA GLY A 31 -8.94 15.16 -30.47
C GLY A 31 -8.96 14.46 -29.10
N ILE A 32 -7.86 13.80 -28.72
CA ILE A 32 -7.69 13.19 -27.39
C ILE A 32 -7.77 14.26 -26.30
N VAL A 33 -7.09 15.39 -26.46
CA VAL A 33 -7.08 16.47 -25.46
C VAL A 33 -8.48 17.05 -25.27
N ILE A 34 -9.22 17.29 -26.36
CA ILE A 34 -10.61 17.75 -26.32
C ILE A 34 -11.47 16.72 -25.60
N TRP A 35 -11.37 15.43 -25.96
CA TRP A 35 -12.16 14.37 -25.33
C TRP A 35 -11.91 14.26 -23.83
N VAL A 36 -10.64 14.26 -23.42
CA VAL A 36 -10.25 14.18 -22.00
C VAL A 36 -10.71 15.41 -21.23
N THR A 37 -10.51 16.61 -21.77
CA THR A 37 -10.84 17.86 -21.07
C THR A 37 -12.34 18.14 -21.03
N ALA A 38 -13.11 17.74 -22.05
CA ALA A 38 -14.55 17.94 -22.12
C ALA A 38 -15.36 16.89 -21.36
N PHE A 39 -14.95 15.60 -21.41
CA PHE A 39 -15.79 14.49 -20.94
C PHE A 39 -15.20 13.68 -19.77
N LYS A 40 -13.87 13.68 -19.57
CA LYS A 40 -13.22 12.84 -18.54
C LYS A 40 -12.63 13.63 -17.35
N SER A 41 -12.36 14.93 -17.52
CA SER A 41 -11.75 15.77 -16.50
C SER A 41 -12.76 16.71 -15.83
N LYS A 42 -12.56 17.03 -14.54
CA LYS A 42 -13.33 18.08 -13.86
C LYS A 42 -13.05 19.42 -14.55
N ARG A 43 -14.11 20.20 -14.81
CA ARG A 43 -14.00 21.53 -15.43
C ARG A 43 -13.29 22.50 -14.49
N THR A 44 -12.06 22.85 -14.84
CA THR A 44 -11.24 23.84 -14.16
C THR A 44 -10.90 24.97 -15.12
N VAL A 45 -10.51 26.14 -14.60
CA VAL A 45 -10.07 27.28 -15.42
C VAL A 45 -8.96 26.85 -16.41
N ASN A 46 -8.00 26.05 -15.95
CA ASN A 46 -6.90 25.56 -16.78
C ASN A 46 -7.34 24.55 -17.84
N SER A 47 -8.32 23.68 -17.54
CA SER A 47 -8.84 22.75 -18.53
C SER A 47 -9.62 23.48 -19.62
N VAL A 48 -10.29 24.60 -19.30
CA VAL A 48 -11.00 25.43 -20.29
C VAL A 48 -10.03 26.11 -21.26
N TRP A 49 -8.92 26.66 -20.76
CA TRP A 49 -7.86 27.24 -21.62
C TRP A 49 -7.25 26.20 -22.56
N LEU A 50 -6.85 25.05 -22.02
CA LEU A 50 -6.24 23.96 -22.79
C LEU A 50 -7.22 23.36 -23.81
N GLN A 51 -8.50 23.24 -23.45
CA GLN A 51 -9.54 22.75 -24.34
C GLN A 51 -9.73 23.71 -25.54
N ASN A 52 -9.81 25.02 -25.31
CA ASN A 52 -10.02 25.98 -26.41
C ASN A 52 -8.79 26.12 -27.31
N LEU A 53 -7.58 26.00 -26.77
CA LEU A 53 -6.34 25.92 -27.55
C LEU A 53 -6.33 24.67 -28.43
N ALA A 54 -6.70 23.51 -27.89
CA ALA A 54 -6.82 22.27 -28.67
C ALA A 54 -7.94 22.34 -29.73
N VAL A 55 -9.05 23.04 -29.47
CA VAL A 55 -10.12 23.27 -30.47
C VAL A 55 -9.62 24.11 -31.64
N ALA A 56 -8.85 25.18 -31.38
CA ALA A 56 -8.26 26.00 -32.45
C ALA A 56 -7.33 25.17 -33.34
N ASP A 57 -6.39 24.46 -32.72
CA ASP A 57 -5.44 23.60 -33.44
C ASP A 57 -6.17 22.46 -34.19
N PHE A 58 -7.22 21.87 -33.61
CA PHE A 58 -8.00 20.81 -34.25
C PHE A 58 -8.76 21.30 -35.48
N VAL A 59 -9.46 22.44 -35.38
CA VAL A 59 -10.18 23.04 -36.53
C VAL A 59 -9.22 23.37 -37.66
N PHE A 60 -8.04 23.91 -37.34
CA PHE A 60 -7.02 24.18 -38.35
C PHE A 60 -6.54 22.91 -39.06
N VAL A 61 -6.21 21.85 -38.31
CA VAL A 61 -5.68 20.63 -38.88
C VAL A 61 -6.67 19.96 -39.84
N LEU A 62 -7.98 20.10 -39.62
CA LEU A 62 -9.00 19.61 -40.57
C LEU A 62 -8.93 20.25 -41.96
N PHE A 63 -8.40 21.48 -42.08
CA PHE A 63 -8.22 22.19 -43.35
C PHE A 63 -6.84 21.97 -43.99
N LEU A 64 -5.90 21.35 -43.26
CA LEU A 64 -4.54 21.08 -43.74
C LEU A 64 -4.47 20.20 -45.01
N PRO A 65 -5.35 19.21 -45.24
CA PRO A 65 -5.37 18.44 -46.50
C PRO A 65 -5.50 19.29 -47.76
N LEU A 66 -6.23 20.41 -47.70
CA LEU A 66 -6.37 21.34 -48.84
C LEU A 66 -5.02 22.00 -49.18
N SER A 67 -4.21 22.27 -48.16
CA SER A 67 -2.87 22.84 -48.33
C SER A 67 -1.85 21.79 -48.80
N ILE A 68 -2.03 20.52 -48.40
CA ILE A 68 -1.24 19.39 -48.89
C ILE A 68 -1.48 19.17 -50.39
N ASP A 69 -2.74 19.10 -50.83
CA ASP A 69 -3.10 18.97 -52.25
C ASP A 69 -2.58 20.17 -53.08
N TYR A 70 -2.71 21.38 -52.54
CA TYR A 70 -2.20 22.59 -53.18
C TYR A 70 -0.69 22.53 -53.43
N VAL A 71 0.10 22.06 -52.45
CA VAL A 71 1.56 21.92 -52.63
C VAL A 71 1.90 20.74 -53.53
N LEU A 72 1.24 19.58 -53.39
CA LEU A 72 1.47 18.39 -54.21
C LEU A 72 1.23 18.62 -55.72
N ARG A 73 0.30 19.52 -56.06
CA ARG A 73 -0.04 19.88 -57.44
C ARG A 73 0.74 21.10 -57.94
N ASP A 74 1.88 21.40 -57.34
CA ASP A 74 2.76 22.50 -57.72
C ASP A 74 2.02 23.86 -57.72
N PHE A 75 1.38 24.15 -56.58
CA PHE A 75 0.60 25.35 -56.26
C PHE A 75 -0.67 25.53 -57.12
N HIS A 76 -1.34 24.44 -57.45
CA HIS A 76 -2.61 24.46 -58.19
C HIS A 76 -3.82 24.28 -57.26
N TRP A 77 -4.72 25.26 -57.22
CA TRP A 77 -5.89 25.30 -56.33
C TRP A 77 -7.19 24.88 -57.02
N ASN A 78 -7.71 23.70 -56.67
CA ASN A 78 -8.91 23.11 -57.30
C ASN A 78 -10.24 23.36 -56.55
N PHE A 79 -10.22 23.97 -55.37
CA PHE A 79 -11.39 24.00 -54.47
C PHE A 79 -12.27 25.25 -54.64
N GLY A 80 -12.00 26.07 -55.66
CA GLY A 80 -12.73 27.31 -55.95
C GLY A 80 -12.46 28.46 -54.97
N LEU A 81 -13.07 29.61 -55.25
CA LEU A 81 -12.84 30.87 -54.51
C LEU A 81 -13.28 30.78 -53.04
N LEU A 82 -14.42 30.15 -52.76
CA LEU A 82 -14.97 30.04 -51.41
C LEU A 82 -13.98 29.32 -50.48
N MET A 83 -13.43 28.18 -50.91
CA MET A 83 -12.48 27.43 -50.10
C MET A 83 -11.12 28.13 -49.99
N CYS A 84 -10.68 28.89 -50.99
CA CYS A 84 -9.46 29.71 -50.90
C CYS A 84 -9.56 30.75 -49.78
N LYS A 85 -10.72 31.42 -49.68
CA LYS A 85 -11.03 32.37 -48.61
C LYS A 85 -11.15 31.69 -47.25
N LEU A 86 -11.92 30.59 -47.15
CA LEU A 86 -12.13 29.87 -45.90
C LEU A 86 -10.83 29.25 -45.35
N ASN A 87 -10.03 28.59 -46.20
CA ASN A 87 -8.75 28.00 -45.79
C ASN A 87 -7.79 29.06 -45.23
N SER A 88 -7.70 30.21 -45.90
CA SER A 88 -6.87 31.33 -45.45
C SER A 88 -7.38 31.97 -44.15
N PHE A 89 -8.70 32.06 -43.98
CA PHE A 89 -9.31 32.59 -42.77
C PHE A 89 -9.11 31.66 -41.57
N VAL A 90 -9.37 30.37 -41.71
CA VAL A 90 -9.16 29.37 -40.65
C VAL A 90 -7.69 29.34 -40.21
N LEU A 91 -6.77 29.42 -41.16
CA LEU A 91 -5.34 29.51 -40.87
C LEU A 91 -4.99 30.72 -40.00
N MET A 92 -5.47 31.92 -40.37
CA MET A 92 -5.19 33.15 -39.64
C MET A 92 -5.86 33.14 -38.26
N VAL A 93 -7.09 32.64 -38.17
CA VAL A 93 -7.82 32.53 -36.90
C VAL A 93 -7.07 31.61 -35.94
N ASN A 94 -6.54 30.48 -36.41
CA ASN A 94 -5.75 29.57 -35.58
C ASN A 94 -4.49 30.24 -35.03
N MET A 95 -3.72 30.92 -35.88
CA MET A 95 -2.52 31.64 -35.46
C MET A 95 -2.82 32.63 -34.32
N TYR A 96 -3.83 33.49 -34.49
CA TYR A 96 -4.18 34.49 -33.48
C TYR A 96 -4.83 33.85 -32.24
N ALA A 97 -5.71 32.87 -32.40
CA ALA A 97 -6.33 32.19 -31.26
C ALA A 97 -5.28 31.47 -30.41
N SER A 98 -4.38 30.72 -31.02
CA SER A 98 -3.36 29.94 -30.30
C SER A 98 -2.39 30.85 -29.54
N VAL A 99 -1.93 31.96 -30.12
CA VAL A 99 -1.04 32.89 -29.42
C VAL A 99 -1.74 33.65 -28.29
N LEU A 100 -2.99 34.07 -28.50
CA LEU A 100 -3.77 34.76 -27.48
C LEU A 100 -4.12 33.84 -26.31
N PHE A 101 -4.42 32.55 -26.56
CA PHE A 101 -4.63 31.57 -25.49
C PHE A 101 -3.35 31.30 -24.69
N LEU A 102 -2.17 31.25 -25.34
CA LEU A 102 -0.88 31.13 -24.64
C LEU A 102 -0.57 32.36 -23.79
N MET A 103 -0.91 33.56 -24.27
CA MET A 103 -0.79 34.81 -23.51
C MET A 103 -1.71 34.80 -22.28
N VAL A 104 -2.99 34.41 -22.43
CA VAL A 104 -3.94 34.30 -21.31
C VAL A 104 -3.50 33.24 -20.30
N LEU A 105 -2.99 32.09 -20.75
CA LEU A 105 -2.42 31.05 -19.88
C LEU A 105 -1.26 31.59 -19.04
N SER A 106 -0.36 32.36 -19.64
CA SER A 106 0.81 32.95 -18.97
C SER A 106 0.40 33.99 -17.93
N LEU A 107 -0.57 34.85 -18.26
CA LEU A 107 -1.11 35.84 -17.33
C LEU A 107 -1.91 35.21 -16.18
N ASP A 108 -2.73 34.17 -16.44
CA ASP A 108 -3.44 33.42 -15.40
C ASP A 108 -2.46 32.78 -14.41
N ARG A 109 -1.34 32.23 -14.90
CA ARG A 109 -0.27 31.69 -14.04
C ARG A 109 0.32 32.77 -13.14
N TYR A 110 0.74 33.89 -13.71
CA TYR A 110 1.27 35.02 -12.97
C TYR A 110 0.31 35.48 -11.87
N ILE A 111 -0.96 35.74 -12.21
CA ILE A 111 -1.99 36.18 -11.26
C ILE A 111 -2.21 35.13 -10.16
N SER A 112 -2.25 33.85 -10.52
CA SER A 112 -2.49 32.76 -9.56
C SER A 112 -1.39 32.59 -8.51
N MET A 113 -0.14 32.89 -8.86
CA MET A 113 1.01 32.69 -7.97
C MET A 113 1.43 33.97 -7.24
N VAL A 114 1.21 35.14 -7.84
CA VAL A 114 1.63 36.43 -7.27
C VAL A 114 0.50 37.07 -6.43
N HIS A 115 -0.77 36.90 -6.82
CA HIS A 115 -1.91 37.52 -6.14
C HIS A 115 -2.83 36.47 -5.48
N LEU A 116 -2.34 35.79 -4.45
CA LEU A 116 -3.07 34.69 -3.75
C LEU A 116 -4.45 35.10 -3.22
N THR A 117 -4.56 36.27 -2.56
CA THR A 117 -5.78 36.74 -1.89
C THR A 117 -6.86 37.28 -2.83
N GLY A 118 -6.49 37.72 -4.05
CA GLY A 118 -7.42 38.24 -5.06
C GLY A 118 -7.76 37.27 -6.18
N SER A 119 -6.88 36.30 -6.48
CA SER A 119 -7.00 35.43 -7.65
C SER A 119 -8.24 34.53 -7.64
N HIS A 120 -8.73 34.12 -6.47
CA HIS A 120 -9.93 33.29 -6.35
C HIS A 120 -11.22 33.97 -6.85
N ARG A 121 -11.29 35.32 -6.80
CA ARG A 121 -12.44 36.08 -7.32
C ARG A 121 -12.41 36.20 -8.85
N LEU A 122 -11.21 36.20 -9.45
CA LEU A 122 -11.01 36.35 -10.89
C LEU A 122 -11.05 35.00 -11.63
N ARG A 123 -10.55 33.92 -11.02
CA ARG A 123 -10.37 32.60 -11.63
C ARG A 123 -11.59 31.68 -11.44
N THR A 124 -12.70 32.04 -12.07
CA THR A 124 -13.91 31.20 -12.12
C THR A 124 -14.12 30.60 -13.51
N VAL A 125 -14.72 29.41 -13.59
CA VAL A 125 -14.97 28.71 -14.87
C VAL A 125 -15.86 29.53 -15.80
N ARG A 126 -16.88 30.22 -15.24
CA ARG A 126 -17.77 31.10 -16.03
C ARG A 126 -17.02 32.25 -16.68
N ARG A 127 -16.13 32.93 -15.94
CA ARG A 127 -15.30 34.02 -16.49
C ARG A 127 -14.28 33.51 -17.50
N ALA A 128 -13.71 32.32 -17.29
CA ALA A 128 -12.82 31.69 -18.25
C ALA A 128 -13.51 31.46 -19.61
N TRP A 129 -14.75 30.96 -19.62
CA TRP A 129 -15.54 30.82 -20.86
C TRP A 129 -15.87 32.16 -21.52
N CYS A 130 -16.23 33.20 -20.74
CA CYS A 130 -16.44 34.54 -21.30
C CYS A 130 -15.16 35.10 -21.94
N MET A 131 -14.02 34.92 -21.30
CA MET A 131 -12.72 35.32 -21.85
C MET A 131 -12.35 34.52 -23.10
N CYS A 132 -12.61 33.21 -23.13
CA CYS A 132 -12.45 32.40 -24.35
C CYS A 132 -13.30 32.95 -25.51
N GLY A 133 -14.57 33.30 -25.26
CA GLY A 133 -15.42 33.94 -26.25
C GLY A 133 -14.84 35.27 -26.77
N GLY A 134 -14.28 36.09 -25.87
CA GLY A 134 -13.58 37.32 -26.23
C GLY A 134 -12.33 37.07 -27.10
N VAL A 135 -11.50 36.08 -26.75
CA VAL A 135 -10.32 35.71 -27.52
C VAL A 135 -10.70 35.25 -28.93
N TRP A 136 -11.72 34.41 -29.06
CA TRP A 136 -12.24 33.97 -30.35
C TRP A 136 -12.77 35.14 -31.20
N GLY A 137 -13.51 36.05 -30.59
CA GLY A 137 -14.02 37.25 -31.27
C GLY A 137 -12.90 38.15 -31.79
N VAL A 138 -11.87 38.39 -30.97
CA VAL A 138 -10.69 39.18 -31.36
C VAL A 138 -9.89 38.49 -32.47
N ALA A 139 -9.63 37.18 -32.36
CA ALA A 139 -8.93 36.42 -33.39
C ALA A 139 -9.67 36.45 -34.74
N ALA A 140 -10.99 36.25 -34.72
CA ALA A 140 -11.83 36.34 -35.91
C ALA A 140 -11.84 37.74 -36.54
N ALA A 141 -11.92 38.80 -35.73
CA ALA A 141 -11.91 40.18 -36.20
C ALA A 141 -10.58 40.55 -36.89
N ILE A 142 -9.44 40.16 -36.29
CA ILE A 142 -8.12 40.43 -36.87
C ILE A 142 -7.87 39.57 -38.12
N SER A 143 -8.48 38.39 -38.21
CA SER A 143 -8.39 37.52 -39.40
C SER A 143 -9.33 37.91 -40.53
N PHE A 144 -10.36 38.71 -40.26
CA PHE A 144 -11.37 39.08 -41.25
C PHE A 144 -10.82 39.61 -42.60
N PRO A 145 -9.72 40.41 -42.65
CA PRO A 145 -9.13 40.86 -43.91
C PRO A 145 -8.78 39.72 -44.88
N SER A 146 -8.48 38.51 -44.41
CA SER A 146 -8.18 37.37 -45.28
C SER A 146 -9.39 36.86 -46.07
N LEU A 147 -10.63 37.16 -45.63
CA LEU A 147 -11.84 36.84 -46.39
C LEU A 147 -12.12 37.87 -47.49
N ILE A 148 -11.66 39.11 -47.30
CA ILE A 148 -11.83 40.21 -48.25
C ILE A 148 -10.77 40.11 -49.34
N PHE A 149 -9.50 40.05 -48.96
CA PHE A 149 -8.37 40.22 -49.87
C PHE A 149 -7.87 38.93 -50.52
N ARG A 150 -8.37 37.73 -50.16
CA ARG A 150 -7.99 36.49 -50.86
C ARG A 150 -8.81 36.28 -52.12
N ASP A 151 -8.15 35.92 -53.21
CA ASP A 151 -8.78 35.68 -54.50
C ASP A 151 -8.08 34.57 -55.29
N THR A 152 -8.68 34.14 -56.40
CA THR A 152 -8.13 33.13 -57.31
C THR A 152 -7.83 33.71 -58.68
N ILE A 153 -6.63 33.48 -59.20
CA ILE A 153 -6.24 33.88 -60.56
C ILE A 153 -5.77 32.67 -61.37
N GLN A 154 -6.08 32.66 -62.66
CA GLN A 154 -5.60 31.64 -63.59
C GLN A 154 -4.33 32.15 -64.30
N LEU A 155 -3.19 31.50 -64.05
CA LEU A 155 -1.87 31.83 -64.60
C LEU A 155 -1.25 30.56 -65.19
N HIS A 156 -0.93 30.57 -66.49
CA HIS A 156 -0.25 29.46 -67.19
C HIS A 156 -0.88 28.07 -66.91
N ASN A 157 -2.19 27.94 -67.12
CA ASN A 157 -2.98 26.73 -66.83
C ASN A 157 -3.06 26.30 -65.35
N LYS A 158 -2.65 27.16 -64.42
CA LYS A 158 -2.80 26.93 -62.97
C LYS A 158 -3.73 27.95 -62.31
N VAL A 159 -4.57 27.50 -61.38
CA VAL A 159 -5.37 28.38 -60.52
C VAL A 159 -4.60 28.63 -59.23
N LEU A 160 -4.23 29.87 -58.94
CA LEU A 160 -3.48 30.26 -57.73
C LEU A 160 -4.41 30.94 -56.74
N CYS A 161 -4.33 30.57 -55.46
CA CYS A 161 -4.98 31.28 -54.36
C CYS A 161 -4.02 32.34 -53.81
N PHE A 162 -4.27 33.62 -54.09
CA PHE A 162 -3.33 34.72 -53.83
C PHE A 162 -4.01 35.90 -53.10
N ASN A 163 -3.21 36.86 -52.63
CA ASN A 163 -3.74 38.10 -52.04
C ASN A 163 -3.99 39.13 -53.14
N ASN A 164 -5.25 39.46 -53.36
CA ASN A 164 -5.71 40.46 -54.30
C ASN A 164 -5.87 41.82 -53.60
N PHE A 165 -4.88 42.70 -53.80
CA PHE A 165 -4.91 44.09 -53.30
C PHE A 165 -5.41 45.11 -54.32
N TYR A 166 -6.07 44.68 -55.39
CA TYR A 166 -6.35 45.51 -56.55
C TYR A 166 -7.03 46.83 -56.19
N VAL A 167 -6.28 47.91 -56.41
CA VAL A 167 -6.72 49.29 -56.54
C VAL A 167 -6.03 49.78 -57.81
N GLN A 168 -6.67 50.68 -58.57
CA GLN A 168 -6.03 51.41 -59.68
C GLN A 168 -4.73 52.12 -59.30
N ASP A 169 -4.43 52.23 -57.99
CA ASP A 169 -3.23 52.83 -57.42
C ASP A 169 -2.28 51.76 -56.83
N ARG A 170 -1.10 51.62 -57.43
CA ARG A 170 -0.02 50.72 -56.95
C ARG A 170 0.46 51.08 -55.55
N TYR A 171 0.38 52.34 -55.14
CA TYR A 171 0.78 52.78 -53.81
C TYR A 171 -0.19 52.25 -52.73
N ALA A 172 -1.50 52.35 -52.96
CA ALA A 172 -2.51 51.83 -52.05
C ALA A 172 -2.43 50.29 -51.88
N GLY A 173 -2.12 49.55 -52.95
CA GLY A 173 -1.91 48.10 -52.87
C GLY A 173 -0.69 47.71 -52.03
N ALA A 174 0.45 48.39 -52.22
CA ALA A 174 1.65 48.18 -51.43
C ALA A 174 1.44 48.54 -49.95
N MET A 175 0.74 49.64 -49.67
CA MET A 175 0.38 50.05 -48.31
C MET A 175 -0.51 49.03 -47.61
N ARG A 176 -1.49 48.43 -48.31
CA ARG A 176 -2.34 47.35 -47.76
C ARG A 176 -1.54 46.09 -47.47
N HIS A 177 -0.65 45.69 -48.38
CA HIS A 177 0.21 44.53 -48.17
C HIS A 177 1.14 44.73 -46.95
N MET A 178 1.82 45.88 -46.89
CA MET A 178 2.69 46.27 -45.78
C MET A 178 1.91 46.34 -44.46
N ALA A 179 0.71 46.92 -44.46
CA ALA A 179 -0.14 46.99 -43.28
C ALA A 179 -0.53 45.60 -42.77
N MET A 180 -0.93 44.66 -43.64
CA MET A 180 -1.29 43.32 -43.21
C MET A 180 -0.10 42.52 -42.68
N VAL A 181 1.07 42.60 -43.32
CA VAL A 181 2.29 41.94 -42.81
C VAL A 181 2.74 42.54 -41.48
N THR A 182 2.64 43.86 -41.33
CA THR A 182 2.99 44.57 -40.09
C THR A 182 2.02 44.19 -38.96
N VAL A 183 0.72 44.24 -39.19
CA VAL A 183 -0.31 43.83 -38.21
C VAL A 183 -0.11 42.38 -37.82
N ARG A 184 0.11 41.49 -38.78
CA ARG A 184 0.38 40.06 -38.54
C ARG A 184 1.60 39.84 -37.65
N THR A 185 2.68 40.58 -37.89
CA THR A 185 3.93 40.43 -37.14
C THR A 185 3.86 41.07 -35.75
N VAL A 186 3.25 42.25 -35.63
CA VAL A 186 3.13 42.95 -34.35
C VAL A 186 2.13 42.23 -33.43
N VAL A 187 0.92 41.93 -33.93
CA VAL A 187 -0.16 41.36 -33.12
C VAL A 187 -0.04 39.85 -32.98
N GLY A 188 0.41 39.15 -34.03
CA GLY A 188 0.56 37.69 -34.02
C GLY A 188 1.86 37.19 -33.36
N PHE A 189 2.87 38.04 -33.18
CA PHE A 189 4.19 37.60 -32.70
C PHE A 189 4.80 38.54 -31.64
N LEU A 190 5.10 39.80 -31.95
CA LEU A 190 5.89 40.68 -31.06
C LEU A 190 5.16 41.07 -29.76
N LEU A 191 3.89 41.46 -29.84
CA LEU A 191 3.11 41.87 -28.66
C LEU A 191 2.90 40.68 -27.71
N PRO A 192 2.42 39.51 -28.15
CA PRO A 192 2.32 38.35 -27.27
C PRO A 192 3.67 37.90 -26.70
N LEU A 193 4.75 37.93 -27.50
CA LEU A 193 6.11 37.61 -27.03
C LEU A 193 6.53 38.52 -25.88
N SER A 194 6.32 39.82 -26.02
CA SER A 194 6.66 40.80 -24.98
C SER A 194 5.86 40.57 -23.71
N ALA A 195 4.54 40.37 -23.81
CA ALA A 195 3.67 40.16 -22.65
C ALA A 195 3.96 38.84 -21.90
N ILE A 196 4.20 37.77 -22.65
CA ILE A 196 4.55 36.46 -22.08
C ILE A 196 5.94 36.51 -21.43
N SER A 197 6.91 37.17 -22.07
CA SER A 197 8.27 37.30 -21.53
C SER A 197 8.28 38.11 -20.22
N VAL A 198 7.60 39.26 -20.19
CA VAL A 198 7.50 40.09 -18.98
C VAL A 198 6.83 39.32 -17.83
N SER A 199 5.69 38.68 -18.08
CA SER A 199 4.98 37.92 -17.03
C SER A 199 5.80 36.72 -16.51
N SER A 200 6.55 36.04 -17.39
CA SER A 200 7.41 34.91 -17.02
C SER A 200 8.64 35.35 -16.23
N ILE A 201 9.27 36.48 -16.60
CA ILE A 201 10.42 37.06 -15.87
C ILE A 201 9.98 37.50 -14.47
N LEU A 202 8.86 38.21 -14.35
CA LEU A 202 8.34 38.65 -13.06
C LEU A 202 8.02 37.47 -12.13
N LEU A 203 7.47 36.38 -12.68
CA LEU A 203 7.22 35.15 -11.94
C LEU A 203 8.53 34.50 -11.47
N ALA A 204 9.54 34.39 -12.35
CA ALA A 204 10.84 33.80 -12.02
C ALA A 204 11.58 34.59 -10.92
N VAL A 205 11.54 35.92 -10.98
CA VAL A 205 12.10 36.80 -9.94
C VAL A 205 11.40 36.59 -8.60
N ARG A 206 10.06 36.44 -8.60
CA ARG A 206 9.29 36.25 -7.37
C ARG A 206 9.53 34.88 -6.72
N VAL A 207 9.72 33.83 -7.53
CA VAL A 207 10.04 32.47 -7.06
C VAL A 207 11.46 32.40 -6.51
N ARG A 208 12.46 33.02 -7.17
CA ARG A 208 13.85 33.07 -6.66
C ARG A 208 14.00 33.79 -5.32
N ARG A 209 13.09 34.72 -4.99
CA ARG A 209 13.07 35.41 -3.69
C ARG A 209 12.36 34.62 -2.58
N SER A 210 11.87 33.40 -2.84
CA SER A 210 11.20 32.56 -1.85
C SER A 210 11.78 31.15 -1.87
N ASP A 211 12.71 30.88 -0.94
CA ASP A 211 13.48 29.63 -0.83
C ASP A 211 12.63 28.35 -0.62
N SER A 212 11.31 28.48 -0.41
CA SER A 212 10.41 27.38 -0.07
C SER A 212 9.56 26.82 -1.22
N VAL A 213 9.59 27.39 -2.43
CA VAL A 213 8.65 27.02 -3.50
C VAL A 213 9.34 26.45 -4.73
N ARG A 214 9.31 25.12 -4.88
CA ARG A 214 9.65 24.47 -6.16
C ARG A 214 8.57 24.77 -7.21
N LEU A 215 8.97 25.11 -8.43
CA LEU A 215 8.05 25.31 -9.55
C LEU A 215 7.22 24.04 -9.81
N PRO A 216 5.88 24.12 -9.83
CA PRO A 216 5.02 22.98 -10.12
C PRO A 216 5.30 22.40 -11.52
N SER A 217 5.11 21.10 -11.70
CA SER A 217 5.24 20.40 -13.01
C SER A 217 4.46 21.09 -14.14
N PHE A 218 3.33 21.71 -13.84
CA PHE A 218 2.49 22.45 -14.78
C PHE A 218 3.18 23.71 -15.37
N SER A 219 4.07 24.35 -14.61
CA SER A 219 4.81 25.53 -15.06
C SER A 219 5.87 25.18 -16.11
N ARG A 220 6.44 23.98 -16.03
CA ARG A 220 7.36 23.45 -17.05
C ARG A 220 6.64 23.18 -18.36
N THR A 221 5.42 22.65 -18.32
CA THR A 221 4.59 22.42 -19.51
C THR A 221 4.24 23.71 -20.23
N ILE A 222 3.81 24.74 -19.50
CA ILE A 222 3.48 26.04 -20.10
C ILE A 222 4.71 26.70 -20.73
N SER A 223 5.86 26.66 -20.06
CA SER A 223 7.11 27.20 -20.60
C SER A 223 7.54 26.49 -21.90
N ALA A 224 7.33 25.18 -21.98
CA ALA A 224 7.62 24.41 -23.19
C ALA A 224 6.68 24.76 -24.36
N LEU A 225 5.38 24.98 -24.11
CA LEU A 225 4.41 25.39 -25.14
C LEU A 225 4.73 26.77 -25.70
N ILE A 226 5.09 27.71 -24.83
CA ILE A 226 5.51 29.07 -25.22
C ILE A 226 6.75 28.99 -26.12
N LEU A 227 7.75 28.19 -25.74
CA LEU A 227 8.97 28.02 -26.51
C LEU A 227 8.69 27.39 -27.88
N ALA A 228 7.85 26.34 -27.93
CA ALA A 228 7.46 25.69 -29.17
C ALA A 228 6.75 26.65 -30.14
N PHE A 229 5.82 27.48 -29.64
CA PHE A 229 5.13 28.47 -30.45
C PHE A 229 6.11 29.44 -31.13
N PHE A 230 7.02 30.04 -30.37
CA PHE A 230 7.95 31.02 -30.95
C PHE A 230 8.98 30.38 -31.88
N LEU A 231 9.47 29.18 -31.58
CA LEU A 231 10.39 28.46 -32.48
C LEU A 231 9.70 28.07 -33.80
N CYS A 232 8.43 27.67 -33.76
CA CYS A 232 7.69 27.29 -34.95
C CYS A 232 7.28 28.51 -35.81
N TRP A 233 6.88 29.62 -35.18
CA TRP A 233 6.37 30.80 -35.90
C TRP A 233 7.43 31.83 -36.28
N ALA A 234 8.58 31.89 -35.59
CA ALA A 234 9.62 32.88 -35.88
C ALA A 234 10.10 32.84 -37.35
N PRO A 235 10.39 31.67 -37.96
CA PRO A 235 10.81 31.62 -39.35
C PRO A 235 9.75 32.19 -40.29
N PHE A 236 8.47 31.87 -40.09
CA PHE A 236 7.39 32.41 -40.92
C PHE A 236 7.32 33.94 -40.87
N HIS A 237 7.48 34.55 -39.70
CA HIS A 237 7.47 36.03 -39.58
C HIS A 237 8.73 36.67 -40.16
N ILE A 238 9.91 36.05 -40.02
CA ILE A 238 11.15 36.51 -40.65
C ILE A 238 11.00 36.52 -42.17
N PHE A 239 10.54 35.41 -42.75
CA PHE A 239 10.31 35.29 -44.19
C PHE A 239 9.20 36.24 -44.68
N SER A 240 8.15 36.46 -43.87
CA SER A 240 7.10 37.46 -44.16
C SER A 240 7.62 38.90 -44.19
N LEU A 241 8.57 39.26 -43.32
CA LEU A 241 9.20 40.58 -43.35
C LEU A 241 10.15 40.71 -44.54
N MET A 242 10.89 39.65 -44.88
CA MET A 242 11.74 39.59 -46.07
C MET A 242 10.92 39.72 -47.36
N GLU A 243 9.68 39.21 -47.39
CA GLU A 243 8.71 39.37 -48.49
C GLU A 243 8.47 40.86 -48.83
N LEU A 244 8.52 41.77 -47.84
CA LEU A 244 8.37 43.21 -48.07
C LEU A 244 9.58 43.85 -48.78
N SER A 245 10.74 43.20 -48.74
CA SER A 245 11.99 43.65 -49.37
C SER A 245 12.27 43.02 -50.74
N MET A 246 11.32 42.23 -51.28
CA MET A 246 11.45 41.48 -52.54
C MET A 246 11.80 42.31 -53.77
N HIS A 247 11.56 43.62 -53.76
CA HIS A 247 11.81 44.48 -54.91
C HIS A 247 13.29 44.87 -55.12
N TYR A 248 14.20 44.49 -54.20
CA TYR A 248 15.59 44.95 -54.22
C TYR A 248 16.63 43.93 -54.72
N SER A 249 16.34 42.63 -54.81
CA SER A 249 17.32 41.60 -55.22
C SER A 249 16.69 40.35 -55.85
N LEU A 250 17.26 39.89 -56.97
CA LEU A 250 16.85 38.67 -57.67
C LEU A 250 17.24 37.39 -56.89
N GLU A 251 18.35 37.42 -56.15
CA GLU A 251 18.78 36.29 -55.28
C GLU A 251 17.81 36.10 -54.12
N LEU A 252 17.28 37.20 -53.57
CA LEU A 252 16.29 37.17 -52.49
C LEU A 252 14.97 36.50 -52.96
N HIS A 253 14.63 36.64 -54.24
CA HIS A 253 13.46 35.97 -54.83
C HIS A 253 13.60 34.44 -54.81
N ALA A 254 14.77 33.91 -55.16
CA ALA A 254 15.04 32.46 -55.14
C ALA A 254 15.04 31.88 -53.72
N VAL A 255 15.58 32.62 -52.74
CA VAL A 255 15.56 32.24 -51.31
C VAL A 255 14.13 32.22 -50.77
N LEU A 256 13.28 33.17 -51.16
CA LEU A 256 11.89 33.22 -50.72
C LEU A 256 11.03 32.12 -51.38
N GLN A 257 11.23 31.82 -52.66
CA GLN A 257 10.50 30.73 -53.33
C GLN A 257 10.76 29.37 -52.69
N THR A 258 12.00 29.09 -52.28
CA THR A 258 12.39 27.82 -51.66
C THR A 258 12.14 27.77 -50.15
N GLY A 259 12.38 28.88 -49.43
CA GLY A 259 12.31 28.91 -47.97
C GLY A 259 10.91 29.19 -47.40
N PHE A 260 10.04 29.90 -48.11
CA PHE A 260 8.70 30.26 -47.60
C PHE A 260 7.77 29.04 -47.38
N PRO A 261 7.73 28.02 -48.27
CA PRO A 261 6.99 26.78 -48.01
C PRO A 261 7.48 26.02 -46.77
N LEU A 262 8.80 25.99 -46.56
CA LEU A 262 9.40 25.34 -45.39
C LEU A 262 9.08 26.10 -44.10
N ALA A 263 9.22 27.43 -44.11
CA ALA A 263 8.88 28.28 -42.96
C ALA A 263 7.38 28.18 -42.60
N THR A 264 6.51 28.10 -43.61
CA THR A 264 5.06 27.88 -43.43
C THR A 264 4.78 26.47 -42.87
N SER A 265 5.50 25.44 -43.32
CA SER A 265 5.37 24.08 -42.80
C SER A 265 5.75 23.96 -41.32
N LEU A 266 6.79 24.67 -40.90
CA LEU A 266 7.21 24.70 -39.50
C LEU A 266 6.23 25.47 -38.61
N ALA A 267 5.63 26.56 -39.12
CA ALA A 267 4.57 27.28 -38.42
C ALA A 267 3.34 26.39 -38.19
N PHE A 268 2.98 25.55 -39.16
CA PHE A 268 1.82 24.65 -39.04
C PHE A 268 2.08 23.48 -38.10
N PHE A 269 3.34 23.02 -38.04
CA PHE A 269 3.78 21.98 -37.11
C PHE A 269 3.51 22.34 -35.64
N ASN A 270 3.46 23.62 -35.28
CA ASN A 270 3.09 24.08 -33.94
C ASN A 270 1.79 23.44 -33.41
N SER A 271 0.79 23.28 -34.29
CA SER A 271 -0.54 22.77 -33.92
C SER A 271 -0.53 21.28 -33.52
N CYS A 272 0.54 20.54 -33.86
CA CYS A 272 0.71 19.13 -33.44
C CYS A 272 1.70 18.97 -32.27
N VAL A 273 2.61 19.92 -32.07
CA VAL A 273 3.54 19.93 -30.92
C VAL A 273 2.80 20.14 -29.60
N ASN A 274 1.73 20.94 -29.60
CA ASN A 274 0.95 21.26 -28.41
C ASN A 274 0.43 19.98 -27.67
N PRO A 275 -0.30 19.05 -28.33
CA PRO A 275 -0.64 17.75 -27.77
C PRO A 275 0.53 16.91 -27.26
N LEU A 276 1.62 16.83 -28.02
CA LEU A 276 2.80 16.06 -27.62
C LEU A 276 3.37 16.59 -26.31
N LEU A 277 3.45 17.91 -26.15
CA LEU A 277 3.88 18.54 -24.91
C LEU A 277 2.90 18.32 -23.75
N TYR A 278 1.59 18.26 -24.00
CA TYR A 278 0.60 17.89 -22.97
C TYR A 278 0.79 16.45 -22.48
N VAL A 279 1.07 15.50 -23.38
CA VAL A 279 1.25 14.07 -23.09
C VAL A 279 2.62 13.79 -22.45
N LEU A 280 3.68 14.40 -22.96
CA LEU A 280 5.05 14.20 -22.47
C LEU A 280 5.31 14.87 -21.13
N LEU A 281 4.57 15.92 -20.74
CA LEU A 281 4.84 16.66 -19.49
C LEU A 281 3.77 16.50 -18.42
N GLY A 282 2.59 15.93 -18.74
CA GLY A 282 1.50 15.70 -17.78
C GLY A 282 1.45 14.27 -17.22
N LYS A 283 1.93 14.04 -15.99
CA LYS A 283 1.86 12.71 -15.32
C LYS A 283 0.44 12.11 -15.29
N LYS A 284 -0.57 12.95 -15.05
CA LYS A 284 -1.98 12.53 -14.97
C LYS A 284 -2.59 12.20 -16.34
N VAL A 285 -2.23 12.95 -17.37
CA VAL A 285 -2.70 12.74 -18.75
C VAL A 285 -2.03 11.53 -19.38
N ARG A 286 -0.73 11.31 -19.13
CA ARG A 286 -0.01 10.10 -19.53
C ARG A 286 -0.60 8.83 -18.93
N HIS A 287 -1.03 8.89 -17.67
CA HIS A 287 -1.65 7.75 -16.99
C HIS A 287 -3.06 7.45 -17.52
N LEU A 288 -3.86 8.49 -17.78
CA LEU A 288 -5.17 8.36 -18.44
C LEU A 288 -5.06 7.84 -19.88
N LEU A 289 -4.08 8.32 -20.65
CA LEU A 289 -3.82 7.86 -22.02
C LEU A 289 -3.28 6.43 -22.08
N LYS A 290 -2.34 6.06 -21.19
CA LYS A 290 -1.92 4.66 -21.06
C LYS A 290 -3.13 3.76 -20.81
N ARG A 291 -4.02 4.14 -19.89
CA ARG A 291 -5.21 3.36 -19.56
C ARG A 291 -6.19 3.26 -20.72
N SER A 292 -6.46 4.35 -21.43
CA SER A 292 -7.36 4.37 -22.59
C SER A 292 -6.78 3.66 -23.83
N CYS A 293 -5.48 3.80 -24.11
CA CYS A 293 -4.84 3.03 -25.18
C CYS A 293 -4.80 1.53 -24.84
N LEU A 294 -4.50 1.16 -23.59
CA LEU A 294 -4.53 -0.24 -23.15
C LEU A 294 -5.93 -0.84 -23.28
N GLU A 295 -6.98 -0.08 -22.94
CA GLU A 295 -8.39 -0.46 -23.12
C GLU A 295 -8.77 -0.65 -24.60
N ILE A 296 -8.36 0.27 -25.48
CA ILE A 296 -8.63 0.18 -26.92
C ILE A 296 -7.87 -1.01 -27.53
N THR A 297 -6.59 -1.18 -27.22
CA THR A 297 -5.79 -2.32 -27.70
C THR A 297 -6.33 -3.65 -27.17
N LYS A 298 -6.81 -3.68 -25.91
CA LYS A 298 -7.44 -4.87 -25.31
C LYS A 298 -8.79 -5.18 -25.95
N ARG A 299 -9.61 -4.17 -26.26
CA ARG A 299 -10.87 -4.34 -27.01
C ARG A 299 -10.64 -4.80 -28.45
N SER A 300 -9.68 -4.21 -29.17
CA SER A 300 -9.36 -4.63 -30.55
C SER A 300 -8.75 -6.03 -30.60
N LEU A 301 -7.90 -6.41 -29.63
CA LEU A 301 -7.38 -7.79 -29.51
C LEU A 301 -8.49 -8.79 -29.13
N GLN A 302 -9.44 -8.39 -28.28
CA GLN A 302 -10.63 -9.20 -27.97
C GLN A 302 -11.55 -9.35 -29.18
N GLU A 303 -11.77 -8.30 -29.98
CA GLU A 303 -12.56 -8.35 -31.22
C GLU A 303 -11.89 -9.23 -32.28
N ILE A 304 -10.56 -9.18 -32.42
CA ILE A 304 -9.80 -10.06 -33.34
C ILE A 304 -9.86 -11.52 -32.85
N SER A 305 -9.63 -11.77 -31.55
CA SER A 305 -9.74 -13.11 -30.96
C SER A 305 -11.16 -13.69 -31.06
N GLN A 306 -12.19 -12.84 -30.91
CA GLN A 306 -13.59 -13.24 -31.08
C GLN A 306 -13.96 -13.47 -32.54
N SER A 307 -13.39 -12.71 -33.50
CA SER A 307 -13.61 -12.94 -34.93
C SER A 307 -12.99 -14.26 -35.43
N ILE A 308 -11.85 -14.66 -34.88
CA ILE A 308 -11.19 -15.95 -35.18
C ILE A 308 -12.02 -17.11 -34.61
N SER A 309 -12.49 -17.02 -33.36
CA SER A 309 -13.35 -18.07 -32.76
C SER A 309 -14.79 -18.11 -33.32
N ALA A 310 -15.28 -17.01 -33.90
CA ALA A 310 -16.60 -16.94 -34.54
C ALA A 310 -16.65 -17.53 -35.97
N THR A 311 -15.50 -17.79 -36.59
CA THR A 311 -15.45 -18.40 -37.94
C THR A 311 -15.53 -19.94 -37.86
N GLU A 312 -15.25 -20.55 -36.70
CA GLU A 312 -15.22 -22.02 -36.50
C GLU A 312 -16.51 -22.61 -35.88
N SER A 313 -17.48 -21.79 -35.47
CA SER A 313 -18.71 -22.29 -34.83
C SER A 313 -19.97 -21.70 -35.45
N LEU A 314 -20.65 -22.53 -36.26
CA LEU A 314 -22.03 -22.39 -36.79
C LEU A 314 -22.19 -21.40 -37.96
N SER A 315 -22.33 -21.82 -39.23
CA SER A 315 -23.47 -22.62 -39.70
C SER A 315 -24.73 -22.46 -38.82
N ALA A 316 -25.20 -21.21 -38.77
CA ALA A 316 -26.58 -20.68 -38.74
C ALA A 316 -27.79 -21.60 -38.39
N PRO A 317 -28.96 -21.06 -37.95
CA PRO A 317 -29.27 -19.65 -37.60
C PRO A 317 -30.19 -19.40 -36.37
N SER A 318 -30.10 -18.15 -35.87
CA SER A 318 -31.15 -17.24 -35.32
C SER A 318 -31.99 -17.68 -34.10
N ASN A 319 -32.25 -16.88 -33.07
CA ASN A 319 -32.44 -15.42 -33.01
C ASN A 319 -32.47 -14.91 -31.55
N CYS A 320 -31.95 -13.69 -31.30
CA CYS A 320 -32.23 -12.72 -30.20
C CYS A 320 -32.17 -13.16 -28.71
N ARG A 321 -31.65 -12.41 -27.72
CA ARG A 321 -31.19 -11.01 -27.58
C ARG A 321 -30.36 -10.86 -26.27
N CYS A 322 -29.36 -9.97 -26.30
CA CYS A 322 -28.77 -9.04 -25.28
C CYS A 322 -29.06 -9.27 -23.75
N SER A 323 -28.17 -9.03 -22.77
CA SER A 323 -27.01 -8.11 -22.62
C SER A 323 -26.29 -8.28 -21.25
N GLY A 324 -24.97 -8.02 -21.21
CA GLY A 324 -24.17 -7.60 -20.03
C GLY A 324 -23.38 -8.70 -19.31
N PRO A 325 -22.07 -8.53 -19.05
CA PRO A 325 -21.67 -7.91 -17.77
C PRO A 325 -20.36 -7.08 -17.79
N GLU A 326 -20.06 -6.50 -16.63
CA GLU A 326 -18.86 -5.74 -16.27
C GLU A 326 -17.54 -6.46 -16.50
N GLY A 327 -16.48 -5.68 -16.65
CA GLY A 327 -15.09 -6.12 -16.51
C GLY A 327 -14.44 -5.45 -15.29
N GLN A 328 -13.61 -6.22 -14.59
CA GLN A 328 -12.50 -5.72 -13.77
C GLN A 328 -11.19 -5.74 -14.56
N ILE A 329 -10.26 -4.84 -14.18
CA ILE A 329 -8.82 -5.12 -14.22
C ILE A 329 -8.15 -4.44 -13.01
N ALA A 330 -7.14 -5.11 -12.45
CA ALA A 330 -6.25 -4.66 -11.39
C ALA A 330 -4.86 -4.14 -11.90
N THR A 331 -4.23 -3.24 -11.10
CA THR A 331 -2.79 -3.09 -10.67
C THR A 331 -1.62 -3.08 -11.68
N SER A 332 -0.39 -2.53 -11.50
CA SER A 332 0.47 -1.90 -10.44
C SER A 332 1.66 -1.13 -11.11
N ILE A 333 2.23 0.00 -10.61
CA ILE A 333 3.38 0.32 -9.68
C ILE A 333 4.81 0.48 -10.32
N MET A 334 5.64 1.37 -9.72
CA MET A 334 7.04 1.80 -9.99
C MET A 334 7.94 1.57 -8.75
N LEU A 335 9.29 1.57 -8.91
CA LEU A 335 10.34 1.57 -7.85
C LEU A 335 11.43 2.66 -8.07
N ARG A 336 12.27 2.97 -7.05
CA ARG A 336 13.25 4.10 -6.99
C ARG A 336 14.48 3.86 -6.06
N LEU A 337 15.65 4.45 -6.46
CA LEU A 337 16.77 5.15 -5.72
C LEU A 337 17.90 4.34 -5.01
N PRO A 338 19.15 4.87 -4.72
CA PRO A 338 19.48 5.97 -3.75
C PRO A 338 20.80 6.84 -3.96
N VAL A 339 21.15 7.71 -2.97
CA VAL A 339 22.32 8.66 -2.87
C VAL A 339 22.95 8.64 -1.45
N THR A 340 24.29 8.85 -1.33
CA THR A 340 25.10 9.00 -0.09
C THR A 340 25.84 10.37 0.02
N ARG A 341 26.38 10.68 1.22
CA ARG A 341 27.02 11.95 1.68
C ARG A 341 28.57 11.84 1.76
N ALA A 342 29.32 12.94 1.61
CA ALA A 342 30.70 13.10 2.14
C ALA A 342 31.12 14.58 2.34
N LEU A 343 31.99 14.82 3.34
CA LEU A 343 32.62 16.09 3.77
C LEU A 343 34.16 15.95 3.71
N ALA A 344 34.91 16.99 3.31
CA ALA A 344 36.27 17.34 3.78
C ALA A 344 36.80 18.66 3.15
N GLY A 345 37.47 19.53 3.93
CA GLY A 345 38.13 20.75 3.42
C GLY A 345 38.69 21.76 4.46
N VAL A 346 39.87 21.43 5.01
CA VAL A 346 40.97 22.15 5.72
C VAL A 346 41.01 23.70 5.94
N ALA A 347 41.18 24.06 7.23
CA ALA A 347 42.04 25.06 7.96
C ALA A 347 42.41 26.49 7.48
N ARG A 348 42.20 27.49 8.37
CA ARG A 348 43.23 28.28 9.10
C ARG A 348 42.61 29.45 9.91
N CYS A 349 42.83 29.51 11.24
CA CYS A 349 43.18 30.76 11.94
C CYS A 349 43.80 30.48 13.31
N LYS A 350 44.72 31.36 13.73
CA LYS A 350 45.64 31.27 14.87
C LYS A 350 45.10 32.00 16.11
N THR A 351 45.78 31.70 17.23
CA THR A 351 46.05 32.49 18.46
C THR A 351 45.09 32.47 19.67
N CYS A 352 45.61 31.83 20.74
CA CYS A 352 45.91 32.35 22.08
C CYS A 352 45.01 32.03 23.30
N LEU A 353 45.62 31.26 24.22
CA LEU A 353 45.77 31.45 25.67
C LEU A 353 44.50 31.50 26.55
N ALA A 354 44.32 30.53 27.43
CA ALA A 354 44.95 30.46 28.76
C ALA A 354 44.39 29.27 29.56
N ALA A 355 45.26 28.62 30.33
CA ALA A 355 44.95 27.54 31.23
C ALA A 355 44.50 28.07 32.60
N THR A 356 43.49 27.44 33.20
CA THR A 356 43.36 27.34 34.66
C THR A 356 42.70 26.00 35.01
N ASN A 357 43.44 25.19 35.75
CA ASN A 357 42.95 23.99 36.42
C ASN A 357 41.85 24.36 37.42
N ASN A 358 40.75 23.62 37.43
CA ASN A 358 39.99 23.37 38.64
C ASN A 358 39.36 21.98 38.60
N VAL A 359 39.79 21.17 39.57
CA VAL A 359 39.19 19.90 39.96
C VAL A 359 37.84 20.19 40.61
N ARG A 360 36.74 19.63 40.09
CA ARG A 360 35.66 18.97 40.87
C ARG A 360 34.43 18.65 40.01
N THR A 361 33.84 17.52 40.38
CA THR A 361 32.51 16.99 40.05
C THR A 361 32.28 16.55 38.61
N ALA A 362 32.21 15.22 38.45
CA ALA A 362 31.46 14.57 37.39
C ALA A 362 30.06 15.18 37.36
N ALA A 363 29.81 16.03 36.36
CA ALA A 363 28.47 16.44 36.02
C ALA A 363 27.75 15.20 35.51
N THR A 364 26.87 14.64 36.33
CA THR A 364 25.69 13.90 35.85
C THR A 364 25.14 14.67 34.65
N ALA A 365 25.02 14.00 33.50
CA ALA A 365 24.40 14.58 32.31
C ALA A 365 23.07 15.22 32.73
N ALA A 366 22.99 16.56 32.68
CA ALA A 366 21.79 17.27 33.06
C ALA A 366 20.67 16.80 32.13
N SER A 367 19.60 16.25 32.71
CA SER A 367 18.43 15.79 31.96
C SER A 367 17.87 16.98 31.17
N ASN A 368 17.78 16.87 29.84
CA ASN A 368 17.24 17.91 28.95
C ASN A 368 15.71 18.08 29.08
N LEU A 369 15.14 17.72 30.23
CA LEU A 369 13.70 17.76 30.49
C LEU A 369 13.21 19.21 30.60
N VAL A 370 12.05 19.46 30.00
CA VAL A 370 11.36 20.74 30.02
C VAL A 370 10.31 20.69 31.13
N GLU A 371 10.34 21.68 32.01
CA GLU A 371 9.32 21.87 33.04
C GLU A 371 8.11 22.60 32.47
N VAL A 372 6.93 22.01 32.65
CA VAL A 372 5.62 22.64 32.40
C VAL A 372 4.67 22.38 33.57
N PHE A 373 3.53 23.07 33.60
CA PHE A 373 2.52 22.93 34.63
C PHE A 373 1.22 22.41 34.01
N VAL A 374 0.59 21.43 34.66
CA VAL A 374 -0.76 20.93 34.34
C VAL A 374 -1.66 21.26 35.52
N ASP A 375 -2.62 22.16 35.31
CA ASP A 375 -3.50 22.71 36.35
C ASP A 375 -2.70 23.21 37.57
N GLY A 376 -1.59 23.92 37.32
CA GLY A 376 -0.69 24.45 38.34
C GLY A 376 0.31 23.45 38.94
N LYS A 377 0.23 22.16 38.62
CA LYS A 377 1.16 21.13 39.10
C LYS A 377 2.35 20.96 38.14
N PRO A 378 3.62 21.05 38.61
CA PRO A 378 4.78 20.91 37.75
C PRO A 378 4.94 19.46 37.24
N VAL A 379 5.35 19.31 35.99
CA VAL A 379 5.69 18.05 35.33
C VAL A 379 6.91 18.23 34.45
N MET A 380 7.84 17.29 34.53
CA MET A 380 9.06 17.26 33.73
C MET A 380 8.85 16.34 32.53
N VAL A 381 8.98 16.88 31.31
CA VAL A 381 8.70 16.16 30.07
C VAL A 381 9.84 16.30 29.07
N GLU A 382 9.95 15.35 28.16
CA GLU A 382 11.00 15.39 27.13
C GLU A 382 10.73 16.50 26.10
N PRO A 383 11.77 17.14 25.54
CA PRO A 383 11.59 18.07 24.43
C PRO A 383 10.83 17.43 23.27
N GLY A 384 9.85 18.15 22.72
CA GLY A 384 9.01 17.64 21.63
C GLY A 384 7.74 16.91 22.10
N THR A 385 7.63 16.59 23.39
CA THR A 385 6.39 16.04 23.99
C THR A 385 5.22 16.99 23.73
N THR A 386 4.08 16.43 23.30
CA THR A 386 2.86 17.22 23.07
C THR A 386 2.18 17.61 24.39
N VAL A 387 1.37 18.67 24.36
CA VAL A 387 0.54 19.07 25.53
C VAL A 387 -0.35 17.91 26.00
N LEU A 388 -0.87 17.09 25.08
CA LEU A 388 -1.68 15.91 25.41
C LEU A 388 -0.88 14.88 26.21
N GLN A 389 0.31 14.49 25.73
CA GLN A 389 1.18 13.53 26.42
C GLN A 389 1.68 14.06 27.77
N ALA A 390 1.93 15.37 27.88
CA ALA A 390 2.30 15.99 29.15
C ALA A 390 1.17 15.91 30.19
N CYS A 391 -0.09 16.03 29.76
CA CYS A 391 -1.26 15.83 30.62
C CYS A 391 -1.43 14.36 31.01
N GLU A 392 -1.21 13.42 30.08
CA GLU A 392 -1.29 11.98 30.34
C GLU A 392 -0.25 11.52 31.36
N LYS A 393 0.97 12.08 31.36
CA LYS A 393 1.98 11.85 32.41
C LYS A 393 1.51 12.27 33.81
N MET A 394 0.55 13.18 33.90
CA MET A 394 -0.08 13.61 35.15
C MET A 394 -1.41 12.88 35.44
N GLY A 395 -1.74 11.84 34.66
CA GLY A 395 -2.99 11.09 34.77
C GLY A 395 -4.23 11.84 34.26
N VAL A 396 -4.05 12.94 33.53
CA VAL A 396 -5.15 13.72 32.95
C VAL A 396 -5.36 13.33 31.50
N GLN A 397 -6.44 12.59 31.23
CA GLN A 397 -6.79 12.17 29.87
C GLN A 397 -7.61 13.26 29.15
N ILE A 398 -7.04 13.86 28.10
CA ILE A 398 -7.74 14.85 27.28
C ILE A 398 -8.64 14.16 26.25
N PRO A 399 -9.91 14.57 26.07
CA PRO A 399 -10.80 13.95 25.08
C PRO A 399 -10.28 14.12 23.65
N ARG A 400 -10.37 13.04 22.87
CA ARG A 400 -9.70 12.92 21.58
C ARG A 400 -10.52 12.07 20.60
N PHE A 401 -10.61 12.51 19.34
CA PHE A 401 -11.23 11.75 18.23
C PHE A 401 -10.32 11.47 17.04
N CYS A 402 -9.41 12.37 16.68
CA CYS A 402 -8.49 12.11 15.56
C CYS A 402 -7.08 11.75 16.01
N TYR A 403 -6.72 12.02 17.27
CA TYR A 403 -5.44 11.59 17.79
C TYR A 403 -5.48 10.10 18.10
N HIS A 404 -4.35 9.45 17.86
CA HIS A 404 -4.11 8.05 18.12
C HIS A 404 -2.60 7.92 18.37
N GLU A 405 -2.19 7.19 19.41
CA GLU A 405 -0.80 7.19 19.90
C GLU A 405 0.17 6.59 18.88
N ARG A 406 -0.29 5.58 18.14
CA ARG A 406 0.48 4.87 17.10
C ARG A 406 0.31 5.43 15.68
N LEU A 407 -0.34 6.59 15.50
CA LEU A 407 -0.51 7.21 14.17
C LEU A 407 -0.02 8.66 14.14
N SER A 408 0.28 9.17 12.95
CA SER A 408 0.72 10.56 12.77
C SER A 408 -0.29 11.60 13.27
N VAL A 409 0.16 12.70 13.85
CA VAL A 409 -0.77 13.72 14.38
C VAL A 409 -1.51 14.45 13.25
N ALA A 410 -2.84 14.50 13.33
CA ALA A 410 -3.68 15.10 12.28
C ALA A 410 -4.25 16.49 12.64
N GLY A 411 -4.95 16.61 13.78
CA GLY A 411 -5.53 17.88 14.24
C GLY A 411 -6.87 18.28 13.58
N ASN A 412 -7.64 17.31 13.10
CA ASN A 412 -8.85 17.54 12.28
C ASN A 412 -10.09 17.80 13.14
N CYS A 413 -10.22 17.10 14.27
CA CYS A 413 -11.45 17.09 15.08
C CYS A 413 -11.54 18.22 16.11
N ARG A 414 -10.39 18.73 16.58
CA ARG A 414 -10.29 19.79 17.61
C ARG A 414 -10.94 19.48 18.98
N MET A 415 -11.28 18.22 19.30
CA MET A 415 -11.83 17.87 20.62
C MET A 415 -10.82 18.10 21.76
N CYS A 416 -9.53 18.01 21.46
CA CYS A 416 -8.44 18.20 22.42
C CYS A 416 -8.06 19.68 22.66
N LEU A 417 -8.97 20.63 22.38
CA LEU A 417 -8.69 22.04 22.64
C LEU A 417 -8.54 22.27 24.16
N VAL A 418 -7.43 22.91 24.54
CA VAL A 418 -7.11 23.24 25.93
C VAL A 418 -6.55 24.67 26.02
N GLU A 419 -6.86 25.35 27.11
CA GLU A 419 -6.30 26.65 27.41
C GLU A 419 -4.87 26.52 27.97
N ILE A 420 -3.98 27.36 27.46
CA ILE A 420 -2.66 27.60 28.06
C ILE A 420 -2.71 29.00 28.66
N GLU A 421 -2.19 29.15 29.87
CA GLU A 421 -2.09 30.44 30.54
C GLU A 421 -1.37 31.45 29.64
N ARG A 422 -1.95 32.66 29.50
CA ARG A 422 -1.46 33.75 28.64
C ARG A 422 -1.56 33.47 27.12
N ALA A 423 -2.13 32.34 26.69
CA ALA A 423 -2.46 32.12 25.29
C ALA A 423 -3.84 32.70 24.94
N PRO A 424 -3.97 33.50 23.86
CA PRO A 424 -5.22 34.18 23.54
C PRO A 424 -6.35 33.23 23.12
N LYS A 425 -6.02 32.03 22.62
CA LYS A 425 -6.98 31.03 22.14
C LYS A 425 -6.60 29.63 22.65
N PRO A 426 -7.58 28.71 22.78
CA PRO A 426 -7.28 27.31 23.11
C PRO A 426 -6.43 26.69 21.99
N VAL A 427 -5.49 25.84 22.37
CA VAL A 427 -4.60 25.13 21.45
C VAL A 427 -5.01 23.67 21.33
N ALA A 428 -4.71 23.04 20.19
CA ALA A 428 -4.94 21.61 20.04
C ALA A 428 -3.87 20.83 20.79
N ALA A 429 -4.22 20.21 21.92
CA ALA A 429 -3.26 19.54 22.80
C ALA A 429 -2.47 18.43 22.11
N CYS A 430 -3.10 17.72 21.15
CA CYS A 430 -2.49 16.58 20.46
C CYS A 430 -1.36 16.95 19.49
N ALA A 431 -1.24 18.23 19.10
CA ALA A 431 -0.29 18.67 18.08
C ALA A 431 0.67 19.75 18.58
N MET A 432 0.31 20.46 19.65
CA MET A 432 1.14 21.52 20.19
C MET A 432 2.23 20.92 21.08
N PRO A 433 3.53 21.05 20.74
CA PRO A 433 4.61 20.69 21.65
C PRO A 433 4.62 21.63 22.85
N VAL A 434 4.99 21.11 24.02
CA VAL A 434 5.12 21.90 25.25
C VAL A 434 6.31 22.85 25.19
N MET A 435 6.16 24.04 25.77
CA MET A 435 7.27 24.98 25.98
C MET A 435 7.48 25.23 27.47
N LYS A 436 8.73 25.47 27.86
CA LYS A 436 9.12 25.68 29.27
C LYS A 436 8.26 26.75 29.93
N GLY A 437 7.74 26.45 31.11
CA GLY A 437 6.95 27.37 31.93
C GLY A 437 5.51 27.56 31.47
N TRP A 438 5.02 26.79 30.49
CA TRP A 438 3.61 26.77 30.14
C TRP A 438 2.76 26.16 31.26
N ASN A 439 1.61 26.77 31.53
CA ASN A 439 0.61 26.24 32.43
C ASN A 439 -0.65 25.87 31.66
N ILE A 440 -0.94 24.58 31.59
CA ILE A 440 -2.01 23.97 30.81
C ILE A 440 -3.23 23.82 31.73
N LEU A 441 -4.32 24.53 31.40
CA LEU A 441 -5.55 24.55 32.20
C LEU A 441 -6.60 23.62 31.58
N THR A 442 -6.66 22.38 32.06
CA THR A 442 -7.46 21.30 31.44
C THR A 442 -8.94 21.37 31.79
N SER A 443 -9.28 22.13 32.83
CA SER A 443 -10.62 22.24 33.42
C SER A 443 -11.18 23.67 33.43
N SER A 444 -10.50 24.63 32.80
CA SER A 444 -10.98 26.01 32.71
C SER A 444 -12.29 26.13 31.93
N GLU A 445 -13.05 27.19 32.21
CA GLU A 445 -14.32 27.47 31.52
C GLU A 445 -14.14 27.56 29.99
N LYS A 446 -13.03 28.15 29.54
CA LYS A 446 -12.70 28.27 28.12
C LYS A 446 -12.43 26.91 27.48
N THR A 447 -11.75 26.01 28.19
CA THR A 447 -11.50 24.63 27.76
C THR A 447 -12.81 23.83 27.68
N LYS A 448 -13.69 23.94 28.68
CA LYS A 448 -15.00 23.27 28.70
C LYS A 448 -15.88 23.72 27.55
N ARG A 449 -16.06 25.04 27.36
CA ARG A 449 -16.85 25.58 26.24
C ARG A 449 -16.31 25.18 24.86
N ALA A 450 -14.98 25.08 24.72
CA ALA A 450 -14.39 24.62 23.48
C ALA A 450 -14.76 23.15 23.17
N ARG A 451 -14.76 22.28 24.18
CA ARG A 451 -15.17 20.87 24.05
C ARG A 451 -16.66 20.73 23.75
N GLU A 452 -17.51 21.47 24.47
CA GLU A 452 -18.96 21.50 24.22
C GLU A 452 -19.28 21.94 22.78
N GLY A 453 -18.64 23.02 22.31
CA GLY A 453 -18.83 23.51 20.95
C GLY A 453 -18.39 22.51 19.88
N VAL A 454 -17.25 21.84 20.07
CA VAL A 454 -16.79 20.79 19.14
C VAL A 454 -17.75 19.61 19.14
N MET A 455 -18.19 19.16 20.31
CA MET A 455 -19.14 18.04 20.42
C MET A 455 -20.46 18.36 19.72
N GLU A 456 -20.98 19.58 19.89
CA GLU A 456 -22.19 20.03 19.20
C GLU A 456 -22.03 19.98 17.67
N PHE A 457 -20.89 20.43 17.12
CA PHE A 457 -20.64 20.34 15.67
C PHE A 457 -20.55 18.89 15.17
N LEU A 458 -19.96 17.99 15.96
CA LEU A 458 -19.88 16.57 15.62
C LEU A 458 -21.28 15.93 15.59
N LEU A 459 -22.11 16.23 16.59
CA LEU A 459 -23.47 15.67 16.72
C LEU A 459 -24.49 16.33 15.79
N ALA A 460 -24.25 17.56 15.33
CA ALA A 460 -25.16 18.30 14.45
C ALA A 460 -25.53 17.48 13.21
N ASN A 461 -24.56 16.86 12.54
CA ASN A 461 -24.77 16.03 11.34
C ASN A 461 -24.62 14.52 11.59
N HIS A 462 -24.43 14.08 12.84
CA HIS A 462 -24.38 12.65 13.18
C HIS A 462 -25.81 12.06 13.24
N PRO A 463 -26.04 10.84 12.73
CA PRO A 463 -27.37 10.21 12.72
C PRO A 463 -27.77 9.73 14.13
N LEU A 464 -29.08 9.56 14.36
CA LEU A 464 -29.63 9.03 15.62
C LEU A 464 -29.63 7.49 15.62
N ASP A 465 -28.51 6.90 15.23
CA ASP A 465 -28.39 5.47 14.98
C ASP A 465 -27.97 4.65 16.20
N CYS A 466 -27.76 5.28 17.36
CA CYS A 466 -27.18 4.64 18.54
C CYS A 466 -27.79 3.25 18.88
N PRO A 467 -29.13 3.04 18.80
CA PRO A 467 -29.72 1.72 19.10
C PRO A 467 -29.32 0.61 18.11
N ILE A 468 -29.18 0.95 16.83
CA ILE A 468 -28.81 0.04 15.73
C ILE A 468 -27.32 0.10 15.40
N CYS A 469 -26.52 0.81 16.20
CA CYS A 469 -25.09 0.92 16.04
C CYS A 469 -24.40 -0.19 16.82
N ASP A 470 -23.57 -1.00 16.16
CA ASP A 470 -22.84 -2.08 16.84
C ASP A 470 -21.83 -1.59 17.86
N GLN A 471 -21.31 -0.36 17.68
CA GLN A 471 -20.42 0.28 18.62
C GLN A 471 -21.17 1.04 19.73
N GLY A 472 -22.51 1.05 19.72
CA GLY A 472 -23.29 1.62 20.81
C GLY A 472 -22.93 0.93 22.13
N GLY A 473 -22.55 1.70 23.15
CA GLY A 473 -22.03 1.21 24.44
C GLY A 473 -20.52 1.13 24.56
N GLU A 474 -19.77 1.29 23.46
CA GLU A 474 -18.29 1.39 23.47
C GLU A 474 -17.82 2.46 22.46
N CYS A 475 -18.65 3.48 22.24
CA CYS A 475 -18.42 4.53 21.26
C CYS A 475 -17.76 5.73 21.92
N ASP A 476 -16.54 6.10 21.49
CA ASP A 476 -15.84 7.31 21.97
C ASP A 476 -16.75 8.55 21.88
N LEU A 477 -17.55 8.65 20.81
CA LEU A 477 -18.45 9.81 20.61
C LEU A 477 -19.58 9.83 21.62
N GLN A 478 -20.13 8.67 21.97
CA GLN A 478 -21.18 8.58 22.99
C GLN A 478 -20.61 8.95 24.36
N ASP A 479 -19.50 8.33 24.75
CA ASP A 479 -18.90 8.51 26.08
C ASP A 479 -18.41 9.94 26.27
N GLN A 480 -17.70 10.50 25.29
CA GLN A 480 -17.20 11.87 25.38
C GLN A 480 -18.34 12.90 25.25
N SER A 481 -19.45 12.58 24.58
CA SER A 481 -20.63 13.45 24.59
C SER A 481 -21.26 13.51 25.98
N MET A 482 -21.38 12.37 26.66
CA MET A 482 -21.93 12.31 28.01
C MET A 482 -21.03 13.00 29.04
N MET A 483 -19.71 12.96 28.86
CA MET A 483 -18.74 13.51 29.81
C MET A 483 -18.40 14.99 29.58
N PHE A 484 -18.32 15.43 28.31
CA PHE A 484 -17.81 16.76 27.94
C PHE A 484 -18.73 17.55 27.00
N GLY A 485 -19.79 16.94 26.49
CA GLY A 485 -20.77 17.60 25.62
C GLY A 485 -21.86 18.35 26.38
N ALA A 486 -22.62 19.17 25.67
CA ALA A 486 -23.84 19.77 26.20
C ALA A 486 -24.97 18.71 26.27
N ASP A 487 -25.92 18.92 27.18
CA ASP A 487 -27.06 18.02 27.43
C ASP A 487 -28.16 18.06 26.34
N ARG A 488 -28.13 19.08 25.47
CA ARG A 488 -29.18 19.34 24.48
C ARG A 488 -28.61 19.80 23.14
N SER A 489 -29.30 19.44 22.06
CA SER A 489 -29.01 19.94 20.71
C SER A 489 -29.72 21.26 20.45
N ARG A 490 -29.07 22.17 19.69
CA ARG A 490 -29.71 23.35 19.08
C ARG A 490 -29.98 23.16 17.58
N PHE A 491 -29.47 22.07 16.99
CA PHE A 491 -29.58 21.81 15.56
C PHE A 491 -30.91 21.09 15.24
N THR A 492 -31.82 21.79 14.57
CA THR A 492 -33.16 21.32 14.18
C THR A 492 -33.33 21.14 12.67
N GLU A 493 -32.29 21.42 11.88
CA GLU A 493 -32.31 21.33 10.42
C GLU A 493 -32.13 19.89 9.91
N GLY A 494 -32.30 19.69 8.60
CA GLY A 494 -32.01 18.41 7.95
C GLY A 494 -30.54 18.01 8.05
N LYS A 495 -30.28 16.83 8.62
CA LYS A 495 -28.93 16.23 8.68
C LYS A 495 -28.50 15.72 7.31
N ARG A 496 -27.20 15.76 7.01
CA ARG A 496 -26.67 15.07 5.84
C ARG A 496 -26.78 13.54 6.01
N ALA A 497 -26.93 12.84 4.91
CA ALA A 497 -26.76 11.39 4.82
C ALA A 497 -25.68 11.07 3.76
N VAL A 498 -24.93 10.00 3.99
CA VAL A 498 -23.85 9.54 3.12
C VAL A 498 -24.12 8.09 2.76
N GLU A 499 -24.01 7.78 1.48
CA GLU A 499 -24.10 6.42 0.96
C GLU A 499 -22.97 5.55 1.51
N ASP A 500 -23.32 4.32 1.88
CA ASP A 500 -22.39 3.33 2.40
C ASP A 500 -21.47 2.79 1.29
N LYS A 501 -20.28 2.30 1.66
CA LYS A 501 -19.22 1.95 0.70
C LYS A 501 -18.79 0.50 0.88
N ASN A 502 -18.99 -0.35 -0.12
CA ASN A 502 -18.53 -1.72 -0.02
C ASN A 502 -16.99 -1.80 -0.17
N ILE A 503 -16.30 -1.91 0.96
CA ILE A 503 -14.83 -2.05 1.01
C ILE A 503 -14.38 -3.48 1.32
N GLY A 504 -15.27 -4.47 1.29
CA GLY A 504 -14.92 -5.88 1.47
C GLY A 504 -15.83 -6.68 2.42
N PRO A 505 -15.55 -7.97 2.61
CA PRO A 505 -16.39 -8.86 3.42
C PRO A 505 -16.15 -8.72 4.93
N LEU A 506 -15.05 -8.10 5.37
CA LEU A 506 -14.68 -8.00 6.78
C LEU A 506 -15.28 -6.78 7.48
N ILE A 507 -15.24 -5.63 6.81
CA ILE A 507 -15.62 -4.33 7.40
C ILE A 507 -16.97 -3.90 6.84
N LYS A 508 -17.94 -3.71 7.73
CA LYS A 508 -19.22 -3.08 7.43
C LYS A 508 -19.06 -1.56 7.56
N THR A 509 -19.47 -0.84 6.52
CA THR A 509 -19.37 0.62 6.50
C THR A 509 -20.75 1.24 6.65
N ILE A 510 -20.90 2.16 7.59
CA ILE A 510 -22.07 3.04 7.67
C ILE A 510 -21.57 4.49 7.70
N MET A 511 -21.39 5.08 6.52
CA MET A 511 -20.59 6.30 6.36
C MET A 511 -21.31 7.56 6.87
N THR A 512 -22.63 7.51 7.04
CA THR A 512 -23.40 8.59 7.68
C THR A 512 -22.93 8.82 9.13
N ARG A 513 -22.46 7.78 9.82
CA ARG A 513 -21.93 7.87 11.20
C ARG A 513 -20.51 8.44 11.27
N CYS A 514 -19.78 8.45 10.16
CA CYS A 514 -18.39 8.88 10.14
C CYS A 514 -18.28 10.37 10.50
N ILE A 515 -17.37 10.70 11.43
CA ILE A 515 -17.05 12.08 11.84
C ILE A 515 -15.83 12.66 11.08
N GLN A 516 -15.35 11.94 10.06
CA GLN A 516 -14.21 12.32 9.22
C GLN A 516 -12.95 12.68 10.02
N CYS A 517 -12.67 11.94 11.09
CA CYS A 517 -11.46 12.11 11.91
C CYS A 517 -10.17 11.66 11.19
N THR A 518 -10.30 10.95 10.06
CA THR A 518 -9.22 10.39 9.22
C THR A 518 -8.25 9.46 9.94
N ARG A 519 -8.68 8.77 11.03
CA ARG A 519 -7.87 7.71 11.67
C ARG A 519 -7.67 6.52 10.73
N CYS A 520 -8.74 6.01 10.12
CA CYS A 520 -8.66 4.86 9.21
C CYS A 520 -7.77 5.13 7.97
N ILE A 521 -7.77 6.36 7.43
CA ILE A 521 -6.93 6.74 6.29
C ILE A 521 -5.45 6.70 6.67
N ARG A 522 -5.10 7.28 7.82
CA ARG A 522 -3.71 7.25 8.34
C ARG A 522 -3.28 5.83 8.67
N PHE A 523 -4.13 5.03 9.32
CA PHE A 523 -3.84 3.62 9.54
C PHE A 523 -3.58 2.86 8.23
N ALA A 524 -4.46 3.03 7.24
CA ALA A 524 -4.34 2.36 5.95
C ALA A 524 -3.03 2.74 5.24
N SER A 525 -2.63 4.02 5.27
CA SER A 525 -1.42 4.50 4.62
C SER A 525 -0.13 4.21 5.42
N GLU A 526 -0.15 4.38 6.74
CA GLU A 526 1.03 4.34 7.60
C GLU A 526 1.33 2.94 8.13
N VAL A 527 0.32 2.19 8.59
CA VAL A 527 0.49 0.89 9.25
C VAL A 527 0.20 -0.28 8.31
N ALA A 528 -0.98 -0.30 7.67
CA ALA A 528 -1.32 -1.37 6.72
C ALA A 528 -0.56 -1.22 5.38
N GLY A 529 -0.12 -0.01 5.06
CA GLY A 529 0.62 0.29 3.84
C GLY A 529 -0.15 0.12 2.54
N VAL A 530 -1.47 0.30 2.60
CA VAL A 530 -2.39 0.26 1.45
C VAL A 530 -3.10 1.61 1.34
N GLU A 531 -2.78 2.38 0.30
CA GLU A 531 -3.30 3.75 0.08
C GLU A 531 -4.70 3.79 -0.57
N ASP A 532 -5.58 2.86 -0.19
CA ASP A 532 -6.90 2.73 -0.82
C ASP A 532 -7.97 3.63 -0.18
N LEU A 533 -7.85 3.89 1.13
CA LEU A 533 -8.75 4.81 1.84
C LEU A 533 -8.27 6.25 1.70
N GLY A 534 -9.19 7.17 1.41
CA GLY A 534 -8.89 8.59 1.32
C GLY A 534 -10.10 9.48 1.58
N THR A 535 -9.89 10.80 1.51
CA THR A 535 -10.97 11.79 1.54
C THR A 535 -11.31 12.25 0.13
N THR A 536 -12.58 12.15 -0.24
CA THR A 536 -13.11 12.65 -1.51
C THR A 536 -14.09 13.79 -1.25
N GLY A 537 -14.13 14.80 -2.11
CA GLY A 537 -14.96 15.99 -1.89
C GLY A 537 -14.31 17.03 -0.96
N ARG A 538 -15.11 17.97 -0.42
CA ARG A 538 -14.67 19.03 0.51
C ARG A 538 -15.87 19.59 1.29
N GLY A 539 -15.61 20.21 2.44
CA GLY A 539 -16.66 20.79 3.28
C GLY A 539 -17.57 19.71 3.86
N ASN A 540 -18.86 20.01 4.04
CA ASN A 540 -19.80 19.06 4.66
C ASN A 540 -20.10 17.82 3.77
N SER A 541 -19.82 17.88 2.46
CA SER A 541 -19.98 16.75 1.54
C SER A 541 -18.68 15.95 1.35
N MET A 542 -17.66 16.17 2.19
CA MET A 542 -16.46 15.34 2.20
C MET A 542 -16.77 13.94 2.72
N GLN A 543 -16.35 12.92 1.98
CA GLN A 543 -16.59 11.52 2.30
C GLN A 543 -15.25 10.79 2.49
N VAL A 544 -15.19 9.93 3.50
CA VAL A 544 -14.07 9.00 3.72
C VAL A 544 -14.45 7.67 3.09
N GLY A 545 -13.53 7.07 2.34
CA GLY A 545 -13.75 5.79 1.67
C GLY A 545 -12.81 5.62 0.49
N THR A 546 -13.07 4.62 -0.33
CA THR A 546 -12.40 4.44 -1.62
C THR A 546 -13.08 5.31 -2.68
N TYR A 547 -12.33 5.94 -3.59
CA TYR A 547 -12.92 6.78 -4.64
C TYR A 547 -13.68 5.95 -5.69
N VAL A 548 -13.19 4.75 -5.96
CA VAL A 548 -13.86 3.72 -6.76
C VAL A 548 -14.27 2.58 -5.83
N GLU A 549 -15.26 1.78 -6.23
CA GLU A 549 -15.56 0.54 -5.54
C GLU A 549 -14.34 -0.38 -5.64
N LYS A 550 -13.62 -0.48 -4.53
CA LYS A 550 -12.40 -1.26 -4.40
C LYS A 550 -12.40 -1.82 -2.99
N MET A 551 -12.08 -3.10 -2.90
CA MET A 551 -11.89 -3.76 -1.62
C MET A 551 -10.63 -3.23 -0.93
N PHE A 552 -10.71 -2.99 0.37
CA PHE A 552 -9.56 -2.65 1.19
C PHE A 552 -8.76 -3.93 1.48
N MET A 553 -7.88 -4.26 0.55
CA MET A 553 -7.13 -5.52 0.52
C MET A 553 -5.84 -5.40 1.32
N SER A 554 -5.90 -5.75 2.60
CA SER A 554 -4.74 -5.88 3.48
C SER A 554 -4.95 -7.04 4.44
N GLU A 555 -3.86 -7.63 4.90
CA GLU A 555 -3.74 -8.64 5.94
C GLU A 555 -4.10 -8.13 7.35
N MET A 556 -4.17 -6.80 7.52
CA MET A 556 -4.47 -6.12 8.79
C MET A 556 -5.61 -5.10 8.62
N SER A 557 -6.48 -5.29 7.63
CA SER A 557 -7.51 -4.34 7.25
C SER A 557 -8.52 -4.09 8.38
N GLY A 558 -8.88 -5.13 9.13
CA GLY A 558 -9.88 -5.14 10.20
C GLY A 558 -9.52 -4.29 11.42
N ASN A 559 -8.25 -3.93 11.62
CA ASN A 559 -7.86 -3.02 12.71
C ASN A 559 -8.46 -1.61 12.55
N VAL A 560 -8.93 -1.24 11.35
CA VAL A 560 -9.67 0.02 11.18
C VAL A 560 -10.99 0.06 11.95
N ILE A 561 -11.50 -1.10 12.39
CA ILE A 561 -12.70 -1.20 13.23
C ILE A 561 -12.40 -0.69 14.64
N ASP A 562 -11.31 -1.16 15.25
CA ASP A 562 -10.91 -0.74 16.60
C ASP A 562 -10.49 0.73 16.62
N ILE A 563 -9.77 1.16 15.58
CA ILE A 563 -9.30 2.53 15.53
C ILE A 563 -10.44 3.54 15.31
N CYS A 564 -11.58 3.10 14.78
CA CYS A 564 -12.69 3.99 14.46
C CYS A 564 -13.40 4.44 15.74
N PRO A 565 -13.45 5.75 16.07
CA PRO A 565 -14.06 6.25 17.30
C PRO A 565 -15.60 6.16 17.31
N VAL A 566 -16.20 5.73 16.20
CA VAL A 566 -17.64 5.76 15.95
C VAL A 566 -18.00 4.51 15.14
N GLY A 567 -19.25 4.04 15.23
CA GLY A 567 -19.68 2.83 14.53
C GLY A 567 -19.91 2.99 13.02
N ALA A 568 -19.03 3.74 12.35
CA ALA A 568 -18.98 3.89 10.91
C ALA A 568 -18.21 2.76 10.22
N LEU A 569 -17.22 2.18 10.90
CA LEU A 569 -16.48 0.99 10.46
C LEU A 569 -16.65 -0.07 11.54
N THR A 570 -17.49 -1.07 11.29
CA THR A 570 -17.77 -2.16 12.25
C THR A 570 -17.43 -3.51 11.65
N SER A 571 -17.25 -4.54 12.47
CA SER A 571 -17.03 -5.91 11.98
C SER A 571 -18.31 -6.45 11.32
N LYS A 572 -18.22 -6.82 10.05
CA LYS A 572 -19.34 -7.43 9.31
C LYS A 572 -19.70 -8.83 9.85
N PRO A 573 -18.74 -9.72 10.17
CA PRO A 573 -19.03 -11.01 10.81
C PRO A 573 -19.69 -10.90 12.21
N TYR A 574 -19.39 -9.83 12.95
CA TYR A 574 -19.94 -9.58 14.28
C TYR A 574 -21.26 -8.79 14.27
N ALA A 575 -21.64 -8.22 13.13
CA ALA A 575 -22.73 -7.26 13.04
C ALA A 575 -24.03 -7.78 13.67
N PHE A 576 -24.60 -7.01 14.60
CA PHE A 576 -25.85 -7.30 15.30
C PHE A 576 -25.90 -8.60 16.12
N THR A 577 -24.77 -9.26 16.36
CA THR A 577 -24.75 -10.53 17.12
C THR A 577 -24.83 -10.33 18.63
N SER A 578 -24.18 -9.29 19.17
CA SER A 578 -24.18 -8.97 20.61
C SER A 578 -23.89 -7.48 20.89
N ARG A 579 -23.90 -7.10 22.17
CA ARG A 579 -23.55 -5.75 22.64
C ARG A 579 -22.38 -5.78 23.62
N PRO A 580 -21.55 -4.72 23.67
CA PRO A 580 -20.31 -4.72 24.46
C PRO A 580 -20.50 -5.02 25.95
N TRP A 581 -21.58 -4.51 26.56
CA TRP A 581 -21.89 -4.70 27.98
C TRP A 581 -22.38 -6.12 28.33
N GLU A 582 -22.79 -6.93 27.34
CA GLU A 582 -23.20 -8.33 27.54
C GLU A 582 -22.01 -9.28 27.56
N THR A 583 -20.86 -8.83 27.04
CA THR A 583 -19.71 -9.71 26.80
C THR A 583 -18.79 -9.80 28.00
N ARG A 584 -18.32 -11.02 28.29
CA ARG A 584 -17.20 -11.27 29.21
C ARG A 584 -15.91 -11.16 28.42
N LYS A 585 -14.90 -10.51 28.99
CA LYS A 585 -13.60 -10.27 28.36
C LYS A 585 -12.56 -11.16 29.02
N THR A 586 -11.97 -12.08 28.27
CA THR A 586 -10.87 -12.92 28.71
C THR A 586 -9.61 -12.54 27.94
N GLU A 587 -8.59 -12.08 28.64
CA GLU A 587 -7.27 -11.83 28.06
C GLU A 587 -6.60 -13.16 27.74
N SER A 588 -6.10 -13.30 26.51
CA SER A 588 -5.48 -14.53 26.01
C SER A 588 -4.43 -14.18 24.92
N ILE A 589 -3.98 -15.19 24.19
CA ILE A 589 -2.95 -15.11 23.14
C ILE A 589 -3.46 -15.78 21.87
N ASP A 590 -3.05 -15.26 20.72
CA ASP A 590 -3.28 -15.87 19.40
C ASP A 590 -2.28 -16.99 19.10
N VAL A 591 -2.74 -17.98 18.32
CA VAL A 591 -1.96 -19.15 17.90
C VAL A 591 -2.04 -19.42 16.39
N LEU A 592 -2.64 -18.50 15.61
CA LEU A 592 -2.81 -18.65 14.16
C LEU A 592 -1.54 -18.30 13.35
N ASP A 593 -0.55 -17.70 14.01
CA ASP A 593 0.82 -17.49 13.53
C ASP A 593 1.81 -17.62 14.71
N ALA A 594 3.12 -17.52 14.45
CA ALA A 594 4.14 -17.59 15.49
C ALA A 594 4.47 -16.23 16.16
N VAL A 595 3.70 -15.17 15.90
CA VAL A 595 3.93 -13.88 16.57
C VAL A 595 3.49 -13.93 18.03
N GLY A 596 2.44 -14.71 18.33
CA GLY A 596 1.85 -14.75 19.68
C GLY A 596 1.18 -13.42 20.03
N SER A 597 0.37 -12.87 19.12
CA SER A 597 -0.27 -11.58 19.34
C SER A 597 -1.20 -11.62 20.56
N ASN A 598 -1.13 -10.61 21.43
CA ASN A 598 -1.96 -10.55 22.63
C ASN A 598 -3.39 -10.12 22.28
N ILE A 599 -4.38 -10.85 22.79
CA ILE A 599 -5.80 -10.67 22.44
C ILE A 599 -6.72 -10.62 23.65
N VAL A 600 -7.92 -10.09 23.43
CA VAL A 600 -9.07 -10.16 24.33
C VAL A 600 -10.19 -10.92 23.61
N VAL A 601 -10.50 -12.11 24.11
CA VAL A 601 -11.59 -12.93 23.62
C VAL A 601 -12.87 -12.48 24.31
N SER A 602 -13.81 -11.91 23.54
CA SER A 602 -15.10 -11.49 24.06
C SER A 602 -16.14 -12.59 23.87
N THR A 603 -16.74 -13.06 24.95
CA THR A 603 -17.65 -14.21 24.95
C THR A 603 -19.03 -13.85 25.50
N ARG A 604 -20.07 -14.57 25.03
CA ARG A 604 -21.43 -14.48 25.55
C ARG A 604 -22.08 -15.85 25.48
N GLY A 605 -22.74 -16.29 26.55
CA GLY A 605 -23.46 -17.57 26.57
C GLY A 605 -22.58 -18.81 26.32
N GLY A 606 -21.29 -18.76 26.65
CA GLY A 606 -20.34 -19.85 26.38
C GLY A 606 -19.82 -19.90 24.94
N GLU A 607 -20.10 -18.88 24.13
CA GLU A 607 -19.68 -18.77 22.74
C GLU A 607 -18.74 -17.57 22.53
N VAL A 608 -17.73 -17.71 21.69
CA VAL A 608 -16.84 -16.60 21.29
C VAL A 608 -17.58 -15.69 20.31
N MET A 609 -17.77 -14.43 20.69
CA MET A 609 -18.50 -13.46 19.86
C MET A 609 -17.56 -12.65 18.96
N ARG A 610 -16.39 -12.25 19.48
CA ARG A 610 -15.36 -11.51 18.73
C ARG A 610 -14.00 -11.62 19.43
N VAL A 611 -12.94 -11.31 18.68
CA VAL A 611 -11.56 -11.22 19.18
C VAL A 611 -11.05 -9.79 18.95
N LEU A 612 -10.52 -9.16 20.00
CA LEU A 612 -9.94 -7.82 19.97
C LEU A 612 -8.44 -7.90 20.31
N PRO A 613 -7.62 -6.94 19.88
CA PRO A 613 -6.23 -6.84 20.32
C PRO A 613 -6.15 -6.42 21.79
N ARG A 614 -5.11 -6.88 22.49
CA ARG A 614 -4.66 -6.37 23.79
C ARG A 614 -3.35 -5.60 23.58
N LEU A 615 -3.18 -4.50 24.31
CA LEU A 615 -1.96 -3.70 24.25
C LEU A 615 -0.75 -4.51 24.74
N ASN A 616 0.25 -4.67 23.89
CA ASN A 616 1.59 -5.13 24.25
C ASN A 616 2.65 -4.47 23.34
N GLU A 617 3.41 -3.52 23.90
CA GLU A 617 4.44 -2.76 23.20
C GLU A 617 5.58 -3.58 22.62
N ASP A 618 5.83 -4.77 23.14
CA ASP A 618 6.93 -5.61 22.67
C ASP A 618 6.53 -6.47 21.48
N VAL A 619 5.25 -6.86 21.40
CA VAL A 619 4.75 -7.78 20.37
C VAL A 619 3.92 -7.00 19.36
N ASN A 620 2.63 -6.81 19.64
CA ASN A 620 1.67 -6.40 18.63
C ASN A 620 1.25 -4.92 18.69
N GLU A 621 1.83 -4.15 19.61
CA GLU A 621 1.32 -2.83 20.03
C GLU A 621 -0.16 -3.00 20.38
N GLU A 622 -1.05 -2.66 19.47
CA GLU A 622 -2.50 -2.77 19.60
C GLU A 622 -3.15 -3.34 18.33
N TRP A 623 -2.35 -3.94 17.45
CA TRP A 623 -2.82 -4.50 16.17
C TRP A 623 -2.91 -6.02 16.26
N ILE A 624 -3.79 -6.61 15.46
CA ILE A 624 -3.80 -8.06 15.19
C ILE A 624 -4.06 -8.30 13.71
N SER A 625 -3.68 -9.47 13.20
CA SER A 625 -3.96 -9.81 11.81
C SER A 625 -5.48 -10.04 11.58
N ASP A 626 -5.92 -9.94 10.34
CA ASP A 626 -7.31 -10.24 9.97
C ASP A 626 -7.66 -11.71 10.21
N LYS A 627 -6.68 -12.61 10.08
CA LYS A 627 -6.86 -14.02 10.42
C LYS A 627 -7.17 -14.18 11.90
N THR A 628 -6.35 -13.60 12.77
CA THR A 628 -6.55 -13.55 14.24
C THR A 628 -7.91 -12.98 14.61
N ARG A 629 -8.30 -11.88 13.97
CA ARG A 629 -9.52 -11.14 14.31
C ARG A 629 -10.80 -11.89 13.95
N PHE A 630 -10.79 -12.64 12.84
CA PHE A 630 -12.03 -13.14 12.22
C PHE A 630 -12.14 -14.67 12.15
N ALA A 631 -11.07 -15.44 12.42
CA ALA A 631 -11.14 -16.91 12.38
C ALA A 631 -11.91 -17.54 13.57
N TYR A 632 -12.39 -16.75 14.53
CA TYR A 632 -13.14 -17.25 15.69
C TYR A 632 -14.47 -17.94 15.33
N ASP A 633 -15.01 -17.69 14.14
CA ASP A 633 -16.17 -18.43 13.62
C ASP A 633 -15.80 -19.88 13.23
N GLY A 634 -14.53 -20.14 12.89
CA GLY A 634 -13.98 -21.47 12.68
C GLY A 634 -14.07 -22.35 13.93
N LEU A 635 -13.90 -21.76 15.13
CA LEU A 635 -14.01 -22.47 16.41
C LEU A 635 -15.38 -23.12 16.67
N LYS A 636 -16.41 -22.79 15.87
CA LYS A 636 -17.78 -23.28 15.99
C LYS A 636 -18.15 -24.31 14.91
N ARG A 637 -17.27 -24.57 13.95
CA ARG A 637 -17.55 -25.39 12.77
C ARG A 637 -16.60 -26.58 12.71
N GLN A 638 -17.09 -27.72 12.24
CA GLN A 638 -16.29 -28.94 12.08
C GLN A 638 -15.50 -29.35 13.34
N ARG A 639 -16.04 -29.01 14.52
CA ARG A 639 -15.44 -29.35 15.81
C ARG A 639 -15.58 -30.82 16.11
N LEU A 640 -14.50 -31.42 16.61
CA LEU A 640 -14.53 -32.76 17.18
C LEU A 640 -15.12 -32.68 18.59
N THR A 641 -16.30 -33.27 18.77
CA THR A 641 -17.07 -33.16 20.02
C THR A 641 -17.21 -34.49 20.75
N GLN A 642 -16.91 -35.61 20.10
CA GLN A 642 -17.04 -36.96 20.66
C GLN A 642 -15.85 -37.81 20.22
N PRO A 643 -15.35 -38.72 21.09
CA PRO A 643 -14.40 -39.75 20.66
C PRO A 643 -15.00 -40.60 19.57
N MET A 644 -14.21 -40.96 18.55
CA MET A 644 -14.67 -41.81 17.45
C MET A 644 -13.69 -42.93 17.17
N VAL A 645 -14.21 -44.10 16.79
CA VAL A 645 -13.42 -45.26 16.41
C VAL A 645 -13.92 -45.77 15.06
N LYS A 646 -13.00 -46.19 14.21
CA LYS A 646 -13.31 -46.78 12.92
C LYS A 646 -13.87 -48.18 13.09
N ASN A 647 -15.08 -48.40 12.59
CA ASN A 647 -15.75 -49.70 12.63
C ASN A 647 -15.20 -50.65 11.53
N ALA A 648 -15.71 -51.88 11.49
CA ALA A 648 -15.32 -52.87 10.49
C ALA A 648 -15.66 -52.47 9.03
N SER A 649 -16.61 -51.56 8.82
CA SER A 649 -16.92 -51.00 7.49
C SER A 649 -16.02 -49.81 7.09
N GLY A 650 -15.06 -49.43 7.95
CA GLY A 650 -14.13 -48.34 7.70
C GLY A 650 -14.66 -46.95 8.00
N GLN A 651 -15.82 -46.81 8.65
CA GLN A 651 -16.44 -45.54 9.02
C GLN A 651 -16.17 -45.20 10.50
N LEU A 652 -15.89 -43.93 10.78
CA LEU A 652 -15.71 -43.42 12.14
C LEU A 652 -17.06 -43.31 12.84
N MET A 653 -17.22 -44.01 13.96
CA MET A 653 -18.44 -44.00 14.78
C MET A 653 -18.15 -43.44 16.17
N PRO A 654 -19.04 -42.57 16.70
CA PRO A 654 -18.88 -42.07 18.06
C PRO A 654 -18.92 -43.19 19.10
N THR A 655 -18.08 -43.07 20.13
CA THR A 655 -18.04 -44.00 21.26
C THR A 655 -17.66 -43.28 22.57
N SER A 656 -17.63 -44.03 23.67
CA SER A 656 -17.26 -43.55 25.01
C SER A 656 -15.75 -43.32 25.15
N TRP A 657 -15.35 -42.45 26.08
CA TRP A 657 -13.94 -42.22 26.40
C TRP A 657 -13.26 -43.50 26.89
N GLU A 658 -13.93 -44.31 27.70
CA GLU A 658 -13.40 -45.55 28.26
C GLU A 658 -13.02 -46.56 27.17
N ASP A 659 -13.90 -46.78 26.19
CA ASP A 659 -13.64 -47.68 25.06
C ASP A 659 -12.46 -47.18 24.20
N VAL A 660 -12.42 -45.88 23.88
CA VAL A 660 -11.32 -45.33 23.08
C VAL A 660 -9.99 -45.39 23.81
N LEU A 661 -9.95 -44.91 25.06
CA LEU A 661 -8.71 -44.86 25.82
C LEU A 661 -8.16 -46.27 26.07
N THR A 662 -9.03 -47.27 26.29
CA THR A 662 -8.62 -48.67 26.43
C THR A 662 -8.02 -49.23 25.14
N ARG A 663 -8.61 -48.92 23.98
CA ARG A 663 -8.07 -49.34 22.67
C ARG A 663 -6.73 -48.70 22.37
N VAL A 664 -6.60 -47.40 22.64
CA VAL A 664 -5.34 -46.67 22.46
C VAL A 664 -4.27 -47.22 23.40
N ALA A 665 -4.59 -47.42 24.68
CA ALA A 665 -3.67 -48.00 25.65
C ALA A 665 -3.23 -49.41 25.25
N GLY A 666 -4.14 -50.27 24.80
CA GLY A 666 -3.82 -51.61 24.31
C GLY A 666 -2.91 -51.60 23.08
N ALA A 667 -3.13 -50.67 22.14
CA ALA A 667 -2.27 -50.49 20.97
C ALA A 667 -0.86 -50.02 21.38
N LEU A 668 -0.76 -49.08 22.33
CA LEU A 668 0.52 -48.58 22.84
C LEU A 668 1.28 -49.61 23.68
N GLN A 669 0.59 -50.47 24.43
CA GLN A 669 1.22 -51.58 25.17
C GLN A 669 1.78 -52.66 24.23
N GLY A 670 1.17 -52.84 23.06
CA GLY A 670 1.58 -53.80 22.04
C GLY A 670 2.76 -53.36 21.17
N ALA A 671 3.21 -52.11 21.28
CA ALA A 671 4.31 -51.54 20.50
C ALA A 671 5.40 -50.97 21.43
N GLN A 672 6.67 -51.04 21.03
CA GLN A 672 7.77 -50.47 21.82
C GLN A 672 8.83 -49.83 20.92
N GLY A 673 9.48 -48.78 21.44
CA GLY A 673 10.58 -48.13 20.76
C GLY A 673 10.21 -47.58 19.38
N LYS A 674 10.84 -48.12 18.33
CA LYS A 674 10.72 -47.60 16.96
C LYS A 674 9.35 -47.81 16.32
N ASP A 675 8.53 -48.68 16.90
CA ASP A 675 7.19 -49.00 16.40
C ASP A 675 6.15 -47.91 16.74
N ILE A 676 6.50 -46.96 17.61
CA ILE A 676 5.64 -45.85 18.01
C ILE A 676 6.29 -44.54 17.57
N ALA A 677 5.52 -43.66 16.91
CA ALA A 677 5.93 -42.28 16.68
C ALA A 677 4.78 -41.31 16.90
N ALA A 678 5.12 -40.03 17.03
CA ALA A 678 4.16 -38.96 17.15
C ALA A 678 4.51 -37.78 16.24
N ILE A 679 3.49 -37.07 15.75
CA ILE A 679 3.61 -35.82 15.01
C ILE A 679 2.79 -34.75 15.73
N ALA A 680 3.47 -33.68 16.15
CA ALA A 680 2.84 -32.50 16.72
C ALA A 680 2.50 -31.49 15.62
N GLY A 681 1.24 -31.05 15.62
CA GLY A 681 0.72 -30.04 14.72
C GLY A 681 1.01 -28.61 15.15
N GLY A 682 0.66 -27.67 14.27
CA GLY A 682 1.08 -26.27 14.41
C GLY A 682 0.47 -25.44 15.54
N MET A 683 -0.58 -25.93 16.22
CA MET A 683 -1.33 -25.20 17.27
C MET A 683 -1.30 -25.87 18.64
N VAL A 684 -0.41 -26.86 18.81
CA VAL A 684 -0.25 -27.61 20.06
C VAL A 684 0.48 -26.78 21.11
N ASP A 685 0.02 -26.87 22.35
CA ASP A 685 0.58 -26.24 23.54
C ASP A 685 1.73 -27.02 24.17
N ALA A 686 2.59 -26.32 24.92
CA ALA A 686 3.77 -26.89 25.56
C ALA A 686 3.43 -28.01 26.55
N GLU A 687 2.35 -27.87 27.33
CA GLU A 687 1.90 -28.89 28.30
C GLU A 687 1.54 -30.22 27.61
N ALA A 688 0.83 -30.16 26.47
CA ALA A 688 0.50 -31.35 25.69
C ALA A 688 1.75 -31.95 25.02
N LEU A 689 2.68 -31.12 24.56
CA LEU A 689 3.97 -31.57 24.02
C LEU A 689 4.78 -32.32 25.09
N VAL A 690 4.94 -31.77 26.30
CA VAL A 690 5.72 -32.46 27.35
C VAL A 690 5.03 -33.75 27.79
N ALA A 691 3.69 -33.76 27.85
CA ALA A 691 2.93 -34.95 28.16
C ALA A 691 3.11 -36.07 27.14
N LEU A 692 3.06 -35.73 25.85
CA LEU A 692 3.25 -36.72 24.79
C LEU A 692 4.70 -37.20 24.75
N LYS A 693 5.66 -36.28 24.97
CA LYS A 693 7.08 -36.62 25.08
C LYS A 693 7.34 -37.59 26.22
N ASP A 694 6.85 -37.31 27.42
CA ASP A 694 7.06 -38.17 28.58
C ASP A 694 6.36 -39.53 28.42
N LEU A 695 5.17 -39.58 27.78
CA LEU A 695 4.49 -40.84 27.44
C LEU A 695 5.35 -41.70 26.50
N LEU A 696 5.82 -41.14 25.38
CA LEU A 696 6.64 -41.89 24.42
C LEU A 696 8.00 -42.28 25.01
N ASN A 697 8.62 -41.41 25.81
CA ASN A 697 9.87 -41.72 26.51
C ASN A 697 9.71 -42.94 27.44
N ARG A 698 8.58 -43.06 28.15
CA ARG A 698 8.30 -44.22 29.01
C ARG A 698 8.05 -45.51 28.21
N LEU A 699 7.62 -45.39 26.95
CA LEU A 699 7.53 -46.49 25.99
C LEU A 699 8.83 -46.68 25.17
N ASN A 700 9.92 -46.03 25.62
CA ASN A 700 11.25 -46.07 25.02
C ASN A 700 11.30 -45.61 23.55
N SER A 701 10.36 -44.75 23.14
CA SER A 701 10.33 -44.11 21.82
C SER A 701 10.82 -42.67 21.90
N ASP A 702 11.76 -42.32 21.04
CA ASP A 702 12.25 -40.95 20.82
C ASP A 702 11.75 -40.37 19.48
N SER A 703 10.79 -41.03 18.83
CA SER A 703 10.24 -40.66 17.51
C SER A 703 9.15 -39.60 17.63
N LEU A 704 9.51 -38.44 18.19
CA LEU A 704 8.64 -37.27 18.36
C LEU A 704 8.97 -36.23 17.29
N CYS A 705 8.07 -36.04 16.33
CA CYS A 705 8.24 -35.15 15.18
C CYS A 705 7.32 -33.93 15.26
N THR A 706 7.68 -32.84 14.57
CA THR A 706 6.77 -31.72 14.27
C THR A 706 6.42 -31.69 12.78
N GLU A 707 5.35 -30.98 12.42
CA GLU A 707 4.97 -30.79 11.01
C GLU A 707 5.98 -29.94 10.22
N GLU A 708 6.53 -28.91 10.86
CA GLU A 708 7.48 -27.99 10.23
C GLU A 708 8.92 -28.48 10.43
N VAL A 709 9.63 -28.67 9.33
CA VAL A 709 11.04 -29.09 9.31
C VAL A 709 11.92 -27.94 9.82
N PHE A 710 12.93 -28.27 10.59
CA PHE A 710 14.02 -27.36 10.91
C PHE A 710 15.33 -28.12 10.77
N PRO A 711 16.39 -27.51 10.22
CA PRO A 711 17.65 -28.22 10.02
C PRO A 711 18.29 -28.66 11.35
N MET A 712 18.48 -29.96 11.50
CA MET A 712 19.12 -30.55 12.70
C MET A 712 20.63 -30.71 12.58
N ALA A 713 21.19 -30.51 11.39
CA ALA A 713 22.62 -30.63 11.19
C ALA A 713 23.34 -29.36 11.68
N GLY A 714 24.53 -29.52 12.25
CA GLY A 714 25.25 -28.44 12.96
C GLY A 714 24.75 -28.31 14.41
N ALA A 715 24.39 -27.10 14.83
CA ALA A 715 23.88 -26.82 16.18
C ALA A 715 22.45 -27.30 16.43
N GLY A 716 21.69 -27.58 15.36
CA GLY A 716 20.31 -28.06 15.43
C GLY A 716 19.45 -27.24 16.39
N THR A 717 18.77 -27.95 17.30
CA THR A 717 17.89 -27.39 18.33
C THR A 717 18.54 -27.29 19.71
N ASP A 718 19.80 -27.69 19.86
CA ASP A 718 20.50 -27.65 21.14
C ASP A 718 20.74 -26.20 21.61
N LEU A 719 20.95 -25.28 20.66
CA LEU A 719 21.16 -23.87 20.93
C LEU A 719 19.95 -23.03 20.45
N ARG A 720 19.22 -22.44 21.41
CA ARG A 720 18.04 -21.58 21.14
C ARG A 720 18.35 -20.42 20.19
N SER A 721 19.56 -19.87 20.26
CA SER A 721 20.00 -18.77 19.38
C SER A 721 19.90 -19.10 17.89
N ASN A 722 19.90 -20.39 17.55
CA ASN A 722 19.90 -20.87 16.18
C ASN A 722 18.53 -20.75 15.50
N TYR A 723 17.45 -20.73 16.28
CA TYR A 723 16.08 -20.75 15.77
C TYR A 723 15.17 -19.64 16.32
N LEU A 724 15.66 -18.68 17.09
CA LEU A 724 14.83 -17.56 17.57
C LEU A 724 14.98 -16.30 16.70
N LEU A 725 13.98 -15.42 16.79
CA LEU A 725 14.07 -14.00 16.43
C LEU A 725 14.79 -13.26 17.57
N ASN A 726 16.10 -13.48 17.65
CA ASN A 726 16.96 -13.02 18.75
C ASN A 726 16.97 -11.50 18.99
N SER A 727 16.67 -10.71 17.96
CA SER A 727 16.63 -9.24 18.03
C SER A 727 15.34 -8.72 18.65
N ARG A 728 14.36 -9.60 18.94
CA ARG A 728 12.99 -9.27 19.34
C ARG A 728 12.19 -8.56 18.26
N ILE A 729 10.87 -8.59 18.39
CA ILE A 729 9.95 -7.89 17.48
C ILE A 729 10.09 -6.37 17.64
N SER A 730 10.14 -5.87 18.88
CA SER A 730 10.35 -4.45 19.17
C SER A 730 11.75 -3.96 18.83
N GLY A 731 12.78 -4.82 18.91
CA GLY A 731 14.16 -4.43 18.62
C GLY A 731 14.44 -4.09 17.15
N ILE A 732 13.55 -4.46 16.23
CA ILE A 732 13.61 -4.02 14.82
C ILE A 732 13.57 -2.49 14.69
N GLU A 733 12.94 -1.80 15.64
CA GLU A 733 12.89 -0.33 15.65
C GLU A 733 14.29 0.29 15.89
N GLU A 734 15.23 -0.44 16.49
CA GLU A 734 16.60 0.01 16.68
C GLU A 734 17.53 -0.34 15.51
N ALA A 735 17.09 -1.18 14.56
CA ALA A 735 17.91 -1.61 13.44
C ALA A 735 18.08 -0.51 12.39
N ASP A 736 19.25 -0.48 11.73
CA ASP A 736 19.51 0.44 10.60
C ASP A 736 19.57 -0.28 9.24
N LEU A 737 19.75 -1.60 9.24
CA LEU A 737 19.71 -2.46 8.06
C LEU A 737 19.04 -3.79 8.37
N LEU A 738 18.10 -4.20 7.53
CA LEU A 738 17.40 -5.48 7.60
C LEU A 738 17.57 -6.26 6.29
N LEU A 739 18.12 -7.48 6.39
CA LEU A 739 18.19 -8.45 5.30
C LEU A 739 17.16 -9.56 5.53
N LEU A 740 16.18 -9.67 4.65
CA LEU A 740 15.17 -10.72 4.64
C LEU A 740 15.54 -11.82 3.63
N ILE A 741 15.52 -13.08 4.06
CA ILE A 741 15.94 -14.22 3.24
C ILE A 741 14.80 -15.23 3.15
N GLY A 742 14.27 -15.43 1.94
CA GLY A 742 13.31 -16.49 1.62
C GLY A 742 11.98 -16.44 2.38
N THR A 743 11.59 -15.27 2.90
CA THR A 743 10.36 -15.09 3.69
C THR A 743 9.44 -14.04 3.08
N ASN A 744 8.13 -14.24 3.27
CA ASN A 744 7.14 -13.19 3.09
C ASN A 744 6.57 -12.78 4.47
N PRO A 745 7.24 -11.86 5.19
CA PRO A 745 6.84 -11.51 6.55
C PRO A 745 5.44 -10.92 6.60
N ARG A 746 4.95 -10.33 5.50
CA ARG A 746 3.61 -9.75 5.42
C ARG A 746 2.52 -10.77 5.68
N TYR A 747 2.67 -12.02 5.25
CA TYR A 747 1.64 -13.04 5.41
C TYR A 747 2.01 -14.08 6.48
N GLU A 748 3.30 -14.37 6.65
CA GLU A 748 3.78 -15.33 7.65
C GLU A 748 3.73 -14.75 9.07
N ALA A 749 4.03 -13.46 9.24
CA ALA A 749 4.01 -12.75 10.52
C ALA A 749 3.61 -11.28 10.33
N PRO A 750 2.33 -10.98 10.04
CA PRO A 750 1.86 -9.65 9.64
C PRO A 750 2.26 -8.51 10.60
N ILE A 751 2.28 -8.80 11.90
CA ILE A 751 2.66 -7.85 12.95
C ILE A 751 4.16 -7.55 12.92
N PHE A 752 5.00 -8.53 12.66
CA PHE A 752 6.43 -8.31 12.44
C PHE A 752 6.66 -7.41 11.21
N ASN A 753 5.93 -7.65 10.12
CA ASN A 753 5.97 -6.79 8.93
C ASN A 753 5.50 -5.36 9.25
N ALA A 754 4.50 -5.19 10.12
CA ALA A 754 4.04 -3.88 10.59
C ALA A 754 5.15 -3.11 11.33
N ARG A 755 5.95 -3.80 12.16
CA ARG A 755 7.12 -3.21 12.84
C ARG A 755 8.24 -2.84 11.89
N VAL A 756 8.51 -3.68 10.90
CA VAL A 756 9.48 -3.35 9.83
C VAL A 756 9.01 -2.10 9.09
N ARG A 757 7.73 -2.03 8.71
CA ARG A 757 7.14 -0.87 8.05
C ARG A 757 7.23 0.40 8.90
N LYS A 758 6.88 0.32 10.19
CA LYS A 758 6.99 1.43 11.13
C LYS A 758 8.44 1.94 11.19
N SER A 759 9.41 1.04 11.28
CA SER A 759 10.84 1.36 11.30
C SER A 759 11.31 1.96 9.97
N TRP A 760 10.82 1.46 8.84
CA TRP A 760 11.07 2.05 7.52
C TRP A 760 10.54 3.49 7.41
N LEU A 761 9.36 3.76 7.97
CA LEU A 761 8.72 5.07 7.92
C LEU A 761 9.37 6.10 8.86
N HIS A 762 9.75 5.68 10.07
CA HIS A 762 10.21 6.59 11.13
C HIS A 762 11.72 6.64 11.32
N ASN A 763 12.43 5.53 11.06
CA ASN A 763 13.85 5.37 11.39
C ASN A 763 14.74 5.22 10.14
N GLU A 764 14.18 5.40 8.94
CA GLU A 764 14.89 5.25 7.65
C GLU A 764 15.54 3.86 7.48
N LEU A 765 14.93 2.81 8.04
CA LEU A 765 15.41 1.42 7.94
C LEU A 765 15.59 1.02 6.47
N LYS A 766 16.81 0.60 6.12
CA LYS A 766 17.08 -0.01 4.81
C LYS A 766 16.70 -1.48 4.86
N VAL A 767 15.87 -1.91 3.93
CA VAL A 767 15.44 -3.31 3.82
C VAL A 767 15.96 -3.88 2.51
N ALA A 768 16.55 -5.07 2.55
CA ALA A 768 16.94 -5.83 1.38
C ALA A 768 16.32 -7.24 1.44
N VAL A 769 16.01 -7.81 0.28
CA VAL A 769 15.36 -9.12 0.15
C VAL A 769 16.16 -10.01 -0.79
N VAL A 770 16.46 -11.23 -0.33
CA VAL A 770 16.93 -12.34 -1.17
C VAL A 770 15.82 -13.38 -1.24
N GLY A 771 15.29 -13.60 -2.44
CA GLY A 771 14.16 -14.47 -2.74
C GLY A 771 13.20 -13.85 -3.73
N ARG A 772 12.02 -14.43 -3.88
CA ARG A 772 10.97 -13.95 -4.81
C ARG A 772 10.67 -12.45 -4.60
N GLU A 773 10.39 -11.72 -5.68
CA GLU A 773 9.87 -10.35 -5.57
C GLU A 773 8.43 -10.35 -5.02
N LEU A 774 8.17 -9.57 -3.95
CA LEU A 774 6.94 -9.60 -3.16
C LEU A 774 6.40 -8.18 -2.92
N ASP A 775 5.10 -8.06 -2.67
CA ASP A 775 4.52 -6.81 -2.18
C ASP A 775 4.54 -6.77 -0.63
N LEU A 776 5.58 -6.15 -0.06
CA LEU A 776 5.75 -6.00 1.39
C LEU A 776 5.13 -4.73 1.97
N SER A 777 4.41 -3.94 1.16
CA SER A 777 3.87 -2.59 1.47
C SER A 777 4.90 -1.46 1.53
N TYR A 778 6.20 -1.74 1.71
CA TYR A 778 7.29 -0.75 1.74
C TYR A 778 8.34 -1.06 0.66
N THR A 779 9.22 -0.10 0.36
CA THR A 779 10.28 -0.29 -0.64
C THR A 779 11.46 -1.04 -0.04
N TYR A 780 12.04 -1.96 -0.80
CA TYR A 780 13.22 -2.71 -0.43
C TYR A 780 14.16 -2.89 -1.64
N ASP A 781 15.42 -3.19 -1.35
CA ASP A 781 16.43 -3.55 -2.36
C ASP A 781 16.32 -5.06 -2.65
N HIS A 782 15.89 -5.41 -3.85
CA HIS A 782 15.83 -6.81 -4.29
C HIS A 782 17.21 -7.26 -4.77
N LEU A 783 17.83 -8.20 -4.07
CA LEU A 783 19.20 -8.66 -4.36
C LEU A 783 19.24 -9.84 -5.33
N GLY A 784 18.10 -10.52 -5.53
CA GLY A 784 17.95 -11.66 -6.44
C GLY A 784 17.16 -12.81 -5.82
N GLU A 785 16.73 -13.77 -6.65
CA GLU A 785 15.89 -14.89 -6.22
C GLU A 785 16.69 -16.17 -5.91
N SER A 786 17.92 -16.30 -6.44
CA SER A 786 18.74 -17.51 -6.35
C SER A 786 19.58 -17.58 -5.07
N THR A 787 19.85 -18.80 -4.61
CA THR A 787 20.79 -19.11 -3.53
C THR A 787 22.25 -18.69 -3.85
N GLN A 788 22.60 -18.50 -5.12
CA GLN A 788 23.92 -17.98 -5.52
C GLN A 788 24.21 -16.61 -4.90
N VAL A 789 23.20 -15.76 -4.75
CA VAL A 789 23.35 -14.45 -4.11
C VAL A 789 23.77 -14.60 -2.64
N LEU A 790 23.25 -15.62 -1.95
CA LEU A 790 23.68 -15.91 -0.57
C LEU A 790 25.14 -16.35 -0.51
N GLN A 791 25.59 -17.16 -1.48
CA GLN A 791 27.00 -17.57 -1.58
C GLN A 791 27.91 -16.37 -1.86
N GLU A 792 27.52 -15.46 -2.75
CA GLU A 792 28.29 -14.25 -3.05
C GLU A 792 28.34 -13.28 -1.85
N ILE A 793 27.25 -13.17 -1.08
CA ILE A 793 27.24 -12.37 0.15
C ILE A 793 28.13 -13.02 1.21
N ALA A 794 28.02 -14.34 1.39
CA ALA A 794 28.86 -15.10 2.32
C ALA A 794 30.35 -14.99 1.97
N ALA A 795 30.70 -15.06 0.69
CA ALA A 795 32.07 -14.93 0.19
C ALA A 795 32.60 -13.48 0.19
N GLY A 796 31.75 -12.48 0.46
CA GLY A 796 32.14 -11.07 0.47
C GLY A 796 32.28 -10.44 -0.92
N THR A 797 31.86 -11.11 -2.00
CA THR A 797 31.98 -10.63 -3.38
C THR A 797 30.80 -9.76 -3.82
N HIS A 798 29.63 -9.95 -3.21
CA HIS A 798 28.43 -9.20 -3.57
C HIS A 798 28.52 -7.72 -3.14
N PRO A 799 28.04 -6.75 -3.94
CA PRO A 799 28.09 -5.32 -3.58
C PRO A 799 27.40 -4.97 -2.26
N PHE A 800 26.38 -5.74 -1.86
CA PHE A 800 25.64 -5.56 -0.61
C PHE A 800 26.51 -5.77 0.64
N CYS A 801 27.64 -6.49 0.54
CA CYS A 801 28.56 -6.69 1.67
C CYS A 801 29.14 -5.37 2.19
N GLN A 802 29.33 -4.38 1.31
CA GLN A 802 29.75 -3.03 1.72
C GLN A 802 28.66 -2.32 2.55
N VAL A 803 27.39 -2.58 2.24
CA VAL A 803 26.25 -2.02 2.98
C VAL A 803 26.14 -2.68 4.35
N LEU A 804 26.29 -4.01 4.42
CA LEU A 804 26.33 -4.77 5.67
C LEU A 804 27.47 -4.30 6.59
N ALA A 805 28.67 -4.08 6.05
CA ALA A 805 29.82 -3.62 6.83
C ALA A 805 29.68 -2.17 7.34
N GLN A 806 28.88 -1.33 6.67
CA GLN A 806 28.63 0.06 7.09
C GLN A 806 27.49 0.20 8.12
N ALA A 807 26.64 -0.81 8.24
CA ALA A 807 25.51 -0.81 9.16
C ALA A 807 25.99 -0.94 10.61
N LYS A 808 25.42 -0.16 11.52
CA LYS A 808 25.76 -0.17 12.95
C LYS A 808 24.95 -1.18 13.74
N ARG A 809 23.76 -1.53 13.26
CA ARG A 809 22.81 -2.47 13.88
C ARG A 809 22.14 -3.31 12.78
N PRO A 810 22.92 -4.14 12.05
CA PRO A 810 22.38 -5.02 11.03
C PRO A 810 21.56 -6.15 11.67
N VAL A 811 20.49 -6.52 10.99
CA VAL A 811 19.61 -7.66 11.32
C VAL A 811 19.48 -8.52 10.08
N VAL A 812 19.70 -9.82 10.23
CA VAL A 812 19.53 -10.83 9.19
C VAL A 812 18.44 -11.80 9.64
N VAL A 813 17.36 -11.91 8.86
CA VAL A 813 16.20 -12.75 9.13
C VAL A 813 16.03 -13.77 8.02
N VAL A 814 16.00 -15.04 8.39
CA VAL A 814 15.60 -16.15 7.51
C VAL A 814 14.22 -16.66 7.89
N GLY A 815 13.36 -16.88 6.90
CA GLY A 815 12.04 -17.48 7.14
C GLY A 815 12.12 -18.98 7.41
N SER A 816 11.33 -19.49 8.36
CA SER A 816 11.20 -20.94 8.58
C SER A 816 10.70 -21.67 7.34
N ALA A 817 9.94 -20.99 6.47
CA ALA A 817 9.40 -21.57 5.25
C ALA A 817 10.48 -21.96 4.22
N CYS A 818 11.56 -21.18 4.05
CA CYS A 818 12.64 -21.57 3.13
C CYS A 818 13.52 -22.69 3.70
N LEU A 819 13.50 -22.88 5.02
CA LEU A 819 14.19 -24.00 5.69
C LEU A 819 13.51 -25.35 5.47
N GLN A 820 12.30 -25.37 4.88
CA GLN A 820 11.61 -26.61 4.49
C GLN A 820 12.23 -27.29 3.26
N ARG A 821 13.14 -26.62 2.55
CA ARG A 821 13.83 -27.17 1.37
C ARG A 821 14.78 -28.30 1.78
N ALA A 822 15.10 -29.19 0.83
CA ALA A 822 16.04 -30.28 1.04
C ALA A 822 17.47 -29.79 1.41
N ASP A 823 17.86 -28.60 0.96
CA ASP A 823 19.10 -27.90 1.29
C ASP A 823 18.96 -26.90 2.44
N GLY A 824 17.88 -26.99 3.24
CA GLY A 824 17.61 -26.07 4.34
C GLY A 824 18.76 -25.93 5.35
N ALA A 825 19.53 -27.01 5.59
CA ALA A 825 20.71 -26.97 6.46
C ALA A 825 21.87 -26.15 5.87
N ALA A 826 22.16 -26.34 4.58
CA ALA A 826 23.16 -25.55 3.87
C ALA A 826 22.76 -24.06 3.82
N LEU A 827 21.46 -23.79 3.62
CA LEU A 827 20.91 -22.44 3.64
C LEU A 827 21.08 -21.79 5.01
N HIS A 828 20.65 -22.47 6.07
CA HIS A 828 20.76 -21.96 7.44
C HIS A 828 22.23 -21.68 7.81
N SER A 829 23.14 -22.61 7.52
CA SER A 829 24.59 -22.43 7.74
C SER A 829 25.14 -21.22 6.97
N THR A 830 24.77 -21.06 5.70
CA THR A 830 25.18 -19.90 4.89
C THR A 830 24.67 -18.59 5.48
N VAL A 831 23.42 -18.55 5.97
CA VAL A 831 22.86 -17.36 6.63
C VAL A 831 23.55 -17.07 7.96
N ALA A 832 23.85 -18.10 8.75
CA ALA A 832 24.63 -17.94 9.98
C ALA A 832 26.01 -17.34 9.70
N HIS A 833 26.68 -17.81 8.64
CA HIS A 833 27.96 -17.26 8.19
C HIS A 833 27.84 -15.80 7.72
N ILE A 834 26.78 -15.45 6.97
CA ILE A 834 26.50 -14.04 6.59
C ILE A 834 26.31 -13.17 7.83
N ALA A 835 25.53 -13.63 8.82
CA ALA A 835 25.30 -12.89 10.05
C ALA A 835 26.59 -12.70 10.87
N GLN A 836 27.44 -13.73 10.91
CA GLN A 836 28.73 -13.66 11.58
C GLN A 836 29.70 -12.70 10.85
N ASN A 837 29.75 -12.73 9.52
CA ASN A 837 30.54 -11.80 8.71
C ASN A 837 30.04 -10.37 8.83
N ALA A 838 28.72 -10.16 8.87
CA ALA A 838 28.13 -8.85 9.11
C ALA A 838 28.53 -8.33 10.50
N ARG A 839 28.49 -9.17 11.55
CA ARG A 839 28.91 -8.80 12.90
C ARG A 839 30.38 -8.41 12.99
N THR A 840 31.28 -9.19 12.38
CA THR A 840 32.73 -8.93 12.43
C THR A 840 33.12 -7.71 11.59
N SER A 841 32.54 -7.55 10.40
CA SER A 841 32.87 -6.44 9.49
C SER A 841 32.34 -5.09 9.94
N SER A 842 31.16 -5.04 10.57
CA SER A 842 30.55 -3.81 11.08
C SER A 842 31.11 -3.33 12.43
N GLY A 843 31.78 -4.21 13.19
CA GLY A 843 32.26 -3.89 14.54
C GLY A 843 31.13 -3.72 15.56
N VAL A 844 29.98 -4.37 15.34
CA VAL A 844 28.80 -4.33 16.21
C VAL A 844 29.13 -4.86 17.62
N GLN A 845 28.51 -4.23 18.63
CA GLN A 845 28.66 -4.65 20.03
C GLN A 845 28.20 -6.09 20.25
N GLU A 846 28.83 -6.78 21.20
CA GLU A 846 28.53 -8.19 21.46
C GLU A 846 27.09 -8.46 21.91
N SER A 847 26.45 -7.45 22.49
CA SER A 847 25.06 -7.45 22.96
C SER A 847 24.03 -7.50 21.83
N TRP A 848 24.35 -6.96 20.64
CA TRP A 848 23.41 -6.93 19.52
C TRP A 848 23.42 -8.26 18.77
N LYS A 849 22.22 -8.82 18.56
CA LYS A 849 22.04 -10.11 17.91
C LYS A 849 21.73 -9.87 16.43
N VAL A 850 22.47 -10.53 15.54
CA VAL A 850 22.36 -10.30 14.08
C VAL A 850 21.57 -11.40 13.38
N LEU A 851 21.80 -12.66 13.76
CA LEU A 851 21.09 -13.82 13.20
C LEU A 851 19.70 -13.95 13.82
N ASN A 852 18.69 -14.15 12.98
CA ASN A 852 17.32 -14.34 13.41
C ASN A 852 16.58 -15.33 12.50
N VAL A 853 15.69 -16.13 13.10
CA VAL A 853 14.77 -17.00 12.37
C VAL A 853 13.35 -16.55 12.65
N LEU A 854 12.58 -16.30 11.59
CA LEU A 854 11.17 -15.95 11.67
C LEU A 854 10.32 -17.20 11.47
N HIS A 855 9.68 -17.67 12.53
CA HIS A 855 8.72 -18.77 12.48
C HIS A 855 7.35 -18.28 12.03
N ARG A 856 6.54 -19.22 11.55
CA ARG A 856 5.13 -19.02 11.18
C ARG A 856 4.15 -19.92 11.93
N VAL A 857 4.66 -20.92 12.65
CA VAL A 857 3.89 -21.92 13.39
C VAL A 857 4.01 -21.68 14.90
N ALA A 858 2.87 -21.59 15.60
CA ALA A 858 2.82 -21.23 17.03
C ALA A 858 3.40 -22.30 17.97
N SER A 859 3.24 -23.59 17.64
CA SER A 859 3.77 -24.69 18.47
C SER A 859 5.27 -24.93 18.28
N GLN A 860 5.85 -24.44 17.17
CA GLN A 860 7.16 -24.87 16.71
C GLN A 860 8.24 -24.53 17.73
N VAL A 861 8.34 -23.27 18.18
CA VAL A 861 9.40 -22.85 19.10
C VAL A 861 9.33 -23.61 20.44
N ALA A 862 8.13 -23.82 20.99
CA ALA A 862 7.95 -24.61 22.20
C ALA A 862 8.37 -26.08 21.99
N ALA A 863 8.08 -26.66 20.82
CA ALA A 863 8.52 -28.01 20.49
C ALA A 863 10.05 -28.12 20.35
N LEU A 864 10.71 -27.11 19.76
CA LEU A 864 12.17 -27.04 19.68
C LEU A 864 12.80 -26.86 21.07
N ASP A 865 12.22 -26.01 21.92
CA ASP A 865 12.64 -25.80 23.31
C ASP A 865 12.49 -27.08 24.16
N LEU A 866 11.52 -27.95 23.82
CA LEU A 866 11.31 -29.27 24.41
C LEU A 866 12.11 -30.38 23.71
N GLY A 867 12.92 -30.07 22.69
CA GLY A 867 13.78 -31.06 22.01
C GLY A 867 13.03 -32.10 21.19
N TYR A 868 11.90 -31.74 20.57
CA TYR A 868 11.30 -32.55 19.51
C TYR A 868 12.20 -32.58 18.27
N LYS A 869 12.12 -33.66 17.47
CA LYS A 869 12.80 -33.74 16.17
C LYS A 869 11.96 -32.95 15.15
N PRO A 870 12.45 -31.84 14.60
CA PRO A 870 11.64 -31.05 13.69
C PRO A 870 11.51 -31.73 12.32
N GLY A 871 10.29 -31.79 11.80
CA GLY A 871 9.97 -32.47 10.55
C GLY A 871 9.77 -33.99 10.68
N VAL A 872 9.18 -34.59 9.63
CA VAL A 872 8.68 -35.98 9.64
C VAL A 872 9.64 -36.99 9.01
N GLU A 873 10.86 -36.58 8.64
CA GLU A 873 11.83 -37.43 7.95
C GLU A 873 12.25 -38.68 8.76
N ALA A 874 12.30 -38.57 10.09
CA ALA A 874 12.59 -39.70 10.96
C ALA A 874 11.51 -40.80 10.84
N ILE A 875 10.25 -40.39 10.72
CA ILE A 875 9.09 -41.28 10.55
C ILE A 875 9.09 -41.87 9.14
N ARG A 876 9.38 -41.08 8.10
CA ARG A 876 9.49 -41.61 6.72
C ARG A 876 10.56 -42.68 6.57
N LYS A 877 11.68 -42.54 7.29
CA LYS A 877 12.78 -43.53 7.28
C LYS A 877 12.42 -44.82 7.99
N ASN A 878 11.72 -44.73 9.12
CA ASN A 878 11.30 -45.88 9.92
C ASN A 878 9.81 -45.71 10.28
N PRO A 879 8.90 -46.12 9.38
CA PRO A 879 7.49 -45.85 9.57
C PRO A 879 6.93 -46.73 10.71
N PRO A 880 6.25 -46.14 11.70
CA PRO A 880 5.78 -46.82 12.90
C PRO A 880 4.53 -47.67 12.62
N THR A 881 4.25 -48.64 13.49
CA THR A 881 2.98 -49.37 13.51
C THR A 881 1.90 -48.59 14.27
N VAL A 882 2.28 -47.73 15.21
CA VAL A 882 1.37 -46.82 15.92
C VAL A 882 1.81 -45.37 15.71
N LEU A 883 0.94 -44.56 15.11
CA LEU A 883 1.20 -43.15 14.86
C LEU A 883 0.22 -42.26 15.64
N PHE A 884 0.76 -41.39 16.48
CA PHE A 884 -0.01 -40.40 17.23
C PHE A 884 0.07 -39.02 16.55
N LEU A 885 -1.05 -38.51 16.03
CA LEU A 885 -1.17 -37.19 15.44
C LEU A 885 -1.79 -36.24 16.47
N LEU A 886 -0.98 -35.39 17.09
CA LEU A 886 -1.45 -34.37 18.03
C LEU A 886 -1.71 -33.08 17.26
N GLY A 887 -2.94 -32.89 16.79
CA GLY A 887 -3.41 -31.70 16.07
C GLY A 887 -2.73 -31.50 14.71
N ALA A 888 -2.13 -32.56 14.15
CA ALA A 888 -1.38 -32.51 12.90
C ALA A 888 -2.32 -32.61 11.68
N ASP A 889 -2.43 -31.52 10.92
CA ASP A 889 -3.34 -31.34 9.79
C ASP A 889 -2.68 -30.65 8.57
N ALA A 890 -1.36 -30.54 8.52
CA ALA A 890 -0.62 -30.00 7.38
C ALA A 890 -0.47 -31.00 6.22
N GLY A 891 -0.75 -32.29 6.46
CA GLY A 891 -0.64 -33.34 5.46
C GLY A 891 0.80 -33.77 5.14
N CYS A 892 1.74 -33.56 6.08
CA CYS A 892 3.15 -33.93 5.88
C CYS A 892 3.38 -35.45 5.79
N ILE A 893 2.48 -36.26 6.34
CA ILE A 893 2.46 -37.72 6.24
C ILE A 893 1.07 -38.16 5.79
N THR A 894 1.04 -39.14 4.89
CA THR A 894 -0.19 -39.76 4.40
C THR A 894 -0.18 -41.26 4.71
N ARG A 895 -1.34 -41.92 4.54
CA ARG A 895 -1.45 -43.37 4.73
C ARG A 895 -0.59 -44.20 3.76
N GLN A 896 -0.06 -43.58 2.70
CA GLN A 896 0.84 -44.22 1.74
C GLN A 896 2.28 -44.33 2.26
N ASP A 897 2.66 -43.44 3.19
CA ASP A 897 4.00 -43.40 3.79
C ASP A 897 4.13 -44.41 4.95
N LEU A 898 3.06 -45.10 5.31
CA LEU A 898 2.94 -45.96 6.49
C LEU A 898 2.58 -47.41 6.09
N PRO A 899 2.95 -48.42 6.90
CA PRO A 899 2.45 -49.79 6.78
C PRO A 899 0.92 -49.84 6.71
N LYS A 900 0.37 -50.79 5.94
CA LYS A 900 -1.09 -50.90 5.71
C LYS A 900 -1.90 -51.12 6.99
N ASP A 901 -1.27 -51.73 7.97
CA ASP A 901 -1.75 -52.10 9.30
C ASP A 901 -1.39 -51.07 10.39
N SER A 902 -0.85 -49.91 10.00
CA SER A 902 -0.55 -48.85 10.96
C SER A 902 -1.83 -48.33 11.62
N PHE A 903 -1.80 -48.25 12.94
CA PHE A 903 -2.85 -47.75 13.79
C PHE A 903 -2.67 -46.25 14.06
N ILE A 904 -3.58 -45.43 13.53
CA ILE A 904 -3.43 -43.97 13.55
C ILE A 904 -4.39 -43.37 14.56
N ILE A 905 -3.83 -42.67 15.55
CA ILE A 905 -4.57 -41.97 16.60
C ILE A 905 -4.48 -40.49 16.31
N TYR A 906 -5.60 -39.81 16.08
CA TYR A 906 -5.64 -38.37 15.92
C TYR A 906 -6.25 -37.73 17.16
N GLN A 907 -5.47 -36.91 17.86
CA GLN A 907 -5.95 -36.03 18.91
C GLN A 907 -5.97 -34.60 18.41
N GLY A 908 -7.14 -34.01 18.25
CA GLY A 908 -7.25 -32.62 17.78
C GLY A 908 -8.64 -32.08 17.98
N HIS A 909 -8.86 -30.83 17.60
CA HIS A 909 -10.12 -30.13 17.85
C HIS A 909 -10.98 -29.90 16.61
N HIS A 910 -10.43 -30.06 15.40
CA HIS A 910 -11.14 -29.93 14.11
C HIS A 910 -11.01 -31.23 13.29
N GLY A 911 -12.06 -31.59 12.57
CA GLY A 911 -12.03 -32.69 11.61
C GLY A 911 -11.57 -32.19 10.24
N ASP A 912 -10.26 -32.26 9.98
CA ASP A 912 -9.65 -31.83 8.71
C ASP A 912 -8.75 -32.95 8.12
N VAL A 913 -7.48 -32.69 7.81
CA VAL A 913 -6.62 -33.64 7.09
C VAL A 913 -6.27 -34.86 7.96
N GLY A 914 -5.71 -34.66 9.15
CA GLY A 914 -5.25 -35.74 10.02
C GLY A 914 -6.39 -36.61 10.54
N ALA A 915 -7.54 -36.00 10.82
CA ALA A 915 -8.74 -36.72 11.27
C ALA A 915 -9.27 -37.72 10.23
N THR A 916 -9.15 -37.43 8.93
CA THR A 916 -9.69 -38.32 7.88
C THR A 916 -8.94 -39.64 7.72
N MET A 917 -7.64 -39.66 8.05
CA MET A 917 -6.82 -40.87 7.96
C MET A 917 -6.78 -41.68 9.26
N ALA A 918 -7.30 -41.13 10.35
CA ALA A 918 -7.26 -41.74 11.68
C ALA A 918 -8.15 -42.99 11.78
N ASP A 919 -7.71 -43.94 12.59
CA ASP A 919 -8.51 -45.08 13.04
C ASP A 919 -9.23 -44.76 14.35
N ILE A 920 -8.65 -43.88 15.17
CA ILE A 920 -9.24 -43.34 16.39
C ILE A 920 -9.12 -41.81 16.42
N ILE A 921 -10.19 -41.14 16.82
CA ILE A 921 -10.22 -39.70 17.06
C ILE A 921 -10.45 -39.40 18.54
N LEU A 922 -9.60 -38.54 19.10
CA LEU A 922 -9.67 -38.00 20.45
C LEU A 922 -9.97 -36.49 20.37
N PRO A 923 -11.16 -36.04 20.81
CA PRO A 923 -11.52 -34.63 20.73
C PRO A 923 -10.78 -33.80 21.78
N GLY A 924 -9.84 -32.98 21.31
CA GLY A 924 -9.07 -32.01 22.09
C GLY A 924 -9.72 -30.62 22.19
N ALA A 925 -9.17 -29.78 23.06
CA ALA A 925 -9.62 -28.40 23.27
C ALA A 925 -8.94 -27.43 22.30
N ALA A 926 -9.68 -26.42 21.82
CA ALA A 926 -9.10 -25.33 21.05
C ALA A 926 -8.36 -24.33 21.97
N TYR A 927 -7.54 -23.44 21.40
CA TYR A 927 -6.70 -22.50 22.17
C TYR A 927 -7.48 -21.55 23.11
N THR A 928 -8.75 -21.25 22.81
CA THR A 928 -9.63 -20.43 23.68
C THR A 928 -10.29 -21.21 24.81
N GLU A 929 -10.13 -22.53 24.84
CA GLU A 929 -10.82 -23.47 25.75
C GLU A 929 -9.91 -24.05 26.83
N LYS A 930 -8.62 -23.72 26.79
CA LYS A 930 -7.59 -24.24 27.70
C LYS A 930 -6.68 -23.11 28.19
N CYS A 931 -6.14 -23.29 29.39
CA CYS A 931 -5.07 -22.44 29.92
C CYS A 931 -3.74 -23.13 29.61
N ALA A 932 -3.07 -22.66 28.58
CA ALA A 932 -1.99 -23.40 27.95
C ALA A 932 -0.84 -22.48 27.54
N THR A 933 0.38 -22.99 27.58
CA THR A 933 1.61 -22.25 27.33
C THR A 933 2.00 -22.35 25.85
N TYR A 934 2.28 -21.20 25.24
CA TYR A 934 2.82 -21.07 23.89
C TYR A 934 4.08 -20.20 23.92
N VAL A 935 4.98 -20.43 22.95
CA VAL A 935 6.21 -19.64 22.80
C VAL A 935 6.24 -19.03 21.41
N ASN A 936 6.36 -17.72 21.34
CA ASN A 936 6.41 -17.03 20.06
C ASN A 936 7.80 -17.09 19.40
N THR A 937 7.92 -16.55 18.18
CA THR A 937 9.15 -16.58 17.38
C THR A 937 10.35 -15.88 18.04
N GLU A 938 10.14 -14.92 18.95
CA GLU A 938 11.24 -14.26 19.71
C GLU A 938 11.64 -15.02 20.98
N GLY A 939 10.95 -16.13 21.28
CA GLY A 939 11.25 -16.98 22.43
C GLY A 939 10.53 -16.55 23.72
N ARG A 940 9.53 -15.66 23.63
CA ARG A 940 8.70 -15.23 24.76
C ARG A 940 7.66 -16.30 25.07
N ALA A 941 7.66 -16.80 26.30
CA ALA A 941 6.60 -17.66 26.79
C ALA A 941 5.36 -16.83 27.15
N GLN A 942 4.19 -17.25 26.69
CA GLN A 942 2.91 -16.63 26.99
C GLN A 942 1.86 -17.71 27.26
N GLN A 943 0.79 -17.33 27.97
CA GLN A 943 -0.27 -18.26 28.36
C GLN A 943 -1.63 -17.83 27.85
N THR A 944 -2.35 -18.77 27.23
CA THR A 944 -3.78 -18.60 26.97
C THR A 944 -4.57 -18.71 28.27
N ARG A 945 -5.79 -18.19 28.27
CA ARG A 945 -6.76 -18.37 29.36
C ARG A 945 -8.06 -18.94 28.83
N VAL A 946 -8.74 -19.71 29.67
CA VAL A 946 -10.03 -20.32 29.34
C VAL A 946 -11.09 -19.23 29.17
N ALA A 947 -11.54 -19.03 27.94
CA ALA A 947 -12.60 -18.07 27.59
C ALA A 947 -13.97 -18.73 27.46
N VAL A 948 -14.01 -19.95 26.92
CA VAL A 948 -15.18 -20.82 26.80
C VAL A 948 -14.79 -22.26 27.17
N THR A 949 -15.76 -23.11 27.50
CA THR A 949 -15.49 -24.53 27.76
C THR A 949 -15.47 -25.32 26.45
N ALA A 950 -14.65 -26.37 26.38
CA ALA A 950 -14.59 -27.24 25.22
C ALA A 950 -15.97 -27.88 24.89
N PRO A 951 -16.35 -28.00 23.60
CA PRO A 951 -17.67 -28.44 23.21
C PRO A 951 -17.86 -29.96 23.36
N GLY A 952 -19.03 -30.38 23.83
CA GLY A 952 -19.41 -31.79 23.96
C GLY A 952 -18.52 -32.53 24.96
N MET A 953 -17.90 -33.62 24.49
CA MET A 953 -17.00 -34.46 25.27
C MET A 953 -15.52 -34.10 25.10
N ALA A 954 -15.18 -33.02 24.40
CA ALA A 954 -13.79 -32.58 24.25
C ALA A 954 -13.13 -32.28 25.60
N ARG A 955 -11.81 -32.48 25.69
CA ARG A 955 -11.01 -32.30 26.92
C ARG A 955 -9.71 -31.54 26.61
N GLU A 956 -9.09 -30.97 27.66
CA GLU A 956 -7.75 -30.40 27.54
C GLU A 956 -6.74 -31.45 27.05
N ASP A 957 -5.81 -31.02 26.21
CA ASP A 957 -5.00 -31.96 25.44
C ASP A 957 -4.06 -32.81 26.30
N TRP A 958 -3.37 -32.19 27.26
CA TRP A 958 -2.48 -32.91 28.18
C TRP A 958 -3.24 -33.92 29.07
N LYS A 959 -4.50 -33.62 29.43
CA LYS A 959 -5.34 -34.52 30.26
C LYS A 959 -5.67 -35.82 29.53
N ILE A 960 -5.93 -35.73 28.22
CA ILE A 960 -6.18 -36.92 27.38
C ILE A 960 -4.92 -37.80 27.38
N ILE A 961 -3.75 -37.20 27.16
CA ILE A 961 -2.47 -37.92 27.11
C ILE A 961 -2.14 -38.55 28.47
N ARG A 962 -2.34 -37.80 29.57
CA ARG A 962 -2.16 -38.28 30.94
C ARG A 962 -3.07 -39.45 31.28
N ALA A 963 -4.32 -39.46 30.81
CA ALA A 963 -5.25 -40.57 31.00
C ALA A 963 -4.85 -41.81 30.17
N ILE A 964 -4.38 -41.61 28.93
CA ILE A 964 -3.82 -42.70 28.10
C ILE A 964 -2.62 -43.34 28.81
N ALA A 965 -1.71 -42.53 29.35
CA ALA A 965 -0.52 -43.02 30.05
C ALA A 965 -0.88 -43.89 31.26
N GLU A 966 -1.92 -43.54 32.00
CA GLU A 966 -2.41 -44.30 33.15
C GLU A 966 -2.93 -45.69 32.74
N LEU A 967 -3.78 -45.74 31.73
CA LEU A 967 -4.33 -47.01 31.23
C LEU A 967 -3.27 -47.86 30.51
N ALA A 968 -2.27 -47.23 29.90
CA ALA A 968 -1.14 -47.91 29.31
C ALA A 968 -0.18 -48.51 30.35
N GLY A 969 -0.36 -48.21 31.66
CA GLY A 969 0.49 -48.71 32.73
C GLY A 969 1.80 -47.94 32.92
N VAL A 970 1.90 -46.75 32.32
CA VAL A 970 3.07 -45.86 32.34
C VAL A 970 2.69 -44.46 32.86
N THR A 971 1.92 -44.41 33.94
CA THR A 971 1.39 -43.18 34.55
C THR A 971 2.45 -42.09 34.69
N LEU A 972 2.14 -40.89 34.18
CA LEU A 972 3.01 -39.72 34.26
C LEU A 972 3.00 -39.15 35.69
N PRO A 973 4.08 -38.50 36.14
CA PRO A 973 4.27 -38.11 37.54
C PRO A 973 3.54 -36.81 37.94
N TYR A 974 2.50 -36.41 37.21
CA TYR A 974 1.72 -35.19 37.44
C TYR A 974 0.24 -35.43 37.16
N ASP A 975 -0.61 -34.83 37.98
CA ASP A 975 -2.07 -34.91 37.95
C ASP A 975 -2.72 -33.54 37.73
N THR A 976 -2.00 -32.45 38.03
CA THR A 976 -2.47 -31.08 37.82
C THR A 976 -1.69 -30.37 36.71
N VAL A 977 -2.29 -29.30 36.16
CA VAL A 977 -1.61 -28.47 35.14
C VAL A 977 -0.38 -27.77 35.72
N ASP A 978 -0.39 -27.42 37.00
CA ASP A 978 0.74 -26.76 37.65
C ASP A 978 1.91 -27.74 37.84
N GLU A 979 1.64 -29.00 38.21
CA GLU A 979 2.66 -30.06 38.22
C GLU A 979 3.20 -30.37 36.81
N ALA A 980 2.35 -30.33 35.79
CA ALA A 980 2.80 -30.45 34.39
C ALA A 980 3.69 -29.27 33.98
N ARG A 981 3.47 -28.07 34.54
CA ARG A 981 4.33 -26.90 34.34
C ARG A 981 5.62 -26.97 35.15
N GLU A 982 5.60 -27.56 36.35
CA GLU A 982 6.83 -27.90 37.08
C GLU A 982 7.69 -28.85 36.23
N ARG A 983 7.05 -29.85 35.60
CA ARG A 983 7.72 -30.71 34.64
C ARG A 983 8.24 -29.96 33.41
N LEU A 984 7.49 -29.00 32.87
CA LEU A 984 8.00 -28.11 31.82
C LEU A 984 9.25 -27.37 32.28
N ALA A 985 9.25 -26.86 33.52
CA ALA A 985 10.38 -26.12 34.08
C ALA A 985 11.64 -26.98 34.24
N GLU A 986 11.49 -28.27 34.56
CA GLU A 986 12.59 -29.23 34.61
C GLU A 986 13.22 -29.49 33.23
N VAL A 987 12.40 -29.55 32.18
CA VAL A 987 12.87 -29.81 30.81
C VAL A 987 13.44 -28.54 30.18
N SER A 988 12.70 -27.43 30.29
CA SER A 988 13.04 -26.14 29.70
C SER A 988 12.46 -24.99 30.55
N PRO A 989 13.27 -24.36 31.43
CA PRO A 989 12.80 -23.42 32.45
C PRO A 989 12.27 -22.09 31.89
N ASN A 990 12.56 -21.78 30.63
CA ASN A 990 12.03 -20.62 29.93
C ASN A 990 10.50 -20.70 29.71
N LEU A 991 9.95 -21.90 29.57
CA LEU A 991 8.53 -22.10 29.25
C LEU A 991 7.57 -21.63 30.35
N VAL A 992 8.05 -21.52 31.59
CA VAL A 992 7.26 -21.08 32.75
C VAL A 992 7.52 -19.63 33.15
N ARG A 993 8.41 -18.93 32.44
CA ARG A 993 8.74 -17.51 32.69
C ARG A 993 7.98 -16.64 31.71
N TYR A 994 6.71 -16.42 32.03
CA TYR A 994 5.78 -15.72 31.16
C TYR A 994 6.12 -14.24 30.99
N ASP A 995 5.88 -13.74 29.78
CA ASP A 995 6.15 -12.36 29.37
C ASP A 995 7.64 -11.94 29.46
N ASP A 996 8.56 -12.88 29.69
CA ASP A 996 10.00 -12.67 29.63
C ASP A 996 10.60 -13.25 28.33
N VAL A 997 11.57 -12.53 27.75
CA VAL A 997 12.38 -13.03 26.63
C VAL A 997 13.76 -13.39 27.17
N GLU A 998 13.96 -14.67 27.46
CA GLU A 998 15.23 -15.24 27.88
C GLU A 998 16.31 -15.01 26.82
N GLU A 999 17.46 -14.48 27.22
CA GLU A 999 18.52 -14.14 26.28
C GLU A 999 19.14 -15.41 25.67
N ALA A 1000 19.04 -15.53 24.35
CA ALA A 1000 19.73 -16.57 23.62
C ALA A 1000 21.21 -16.21 23.44
N ASN A 1001 22.09 -17.14 23.82
CA ASN A 1001 23.55 -17.01 23.76
C ASN A 1001 24.17 -18.08 22.85
N TYR A 1002 25.50 -18.13 22.77
CA TYR A 1002 26.26 -19.17 22.06
C TYR A 1002 26.21 -19.16 20.53
N PHE A 1003 26.03 -17.97 19.91
CA PHE A 1003 26.08 -17.81 18.45
C PHE A 1003 27.40 -18.27 17.83
N LYS A 1004 28.53 -18.08 18.53
CA LYS A 1004 29.85 -18.48 18.03
C LYS A 1004 29.95 -20.00 17.91
N GLN A 1005 29.53 -20.71 18.94
CA GLN A 1005 29.48 -22.17 18.97
C GLN A 1005 28.51 -22.71 17.91
N ALA A 1006 27.36 -22.06 17.76
CA ALA A 1006 26.40 -22.43 16.72
C ALA A 1006 27.02 -22.33 15.32
N ASN A 1007 27.77 -21.24 15.05
CA ASN A 1007 28.46 -21.06 13.78
C ASN A 1007 29.59 -22.08 13.57
N GLU A 1008 30.42 -22.36 14.59
CA GLU A 1008 31.50 -23.36 14.52
C GLU A 1008 30.95 -24.76 14.19
N LEU A 1009 29.81 -25.15 14.75
CA LEU A 1009 29.15 -26.43 14.45
C LEU A 1009 28.58 -26.47 13.03
N SER A 1010 28.12 -25.33 12.51
CA SER A 1010 27.59 -25.21 11.15
C SER A 1010 28.68 -25.22 10.07
N GLU A 1011 29.91 -24.80 10.39
CA GLU A 1011 31.07 -24.85 9.49
C GLU A 1011 31.61 -26.28 9.28
N ALA A 1012 31.34 -27.20 10.20
CA ALA A 1012 31.73 -28.61 10.06
C ALA A 1012 30.90 -29.36 9.00
N MET A 1013 29.92 -28.71 8.37
CA MET A 1013 29.02 -29.30 7.39
C MET A 1013 29.44 -29.02 5.94
N ASN A 1014 29.43 -30.07 5.12
CA ASN A 1014 29.62 -30.00 3.67
C ASN A 1014 28.33 -30.40 2.95
N GLN A 1015 27.33 -29.52 2.90
CA GLN A 1015 26.15 -29.69 2.05
C GLN A 1015 26.06 -28.52 1.06
N GLU A 1016 25.87 -28.83 -0.23
CA GLU A 1016 25.77 -27.83 -1.28
C GLU A 1016 24.38 -27.20 -1.33
N LEU A 1017 24.32 -25.91 -1.68
CA LEU A 1017 23.08 -25.19 -1.93
C LEU A 1017 22.49 -25.58 -3.29
N LEU A 1018 21.19 -25.86 -3.33
CA LEU A 1018 20.47 -26.10 -4.57
C LEU A 1018 20.29 -24.77 -5.31
N ALA A 1019 20.37 -24.83 -6.65
CA ALA A 1019 20.22 -23.66 -7.51
C ALA A 1019 18.79 -23.09 -7.55
N ASP A 1020 17.81 -23.80 -6.99
CA ASP A 1020 16.40 -23.42 -7.00
C ASP A 1020 16.16 -22.05 -6.34
N PRO A 1021 15.21 -21.25 -6.85
CA PRO A 1021 14.90 -19.95 -6.28
C PRO A 1021 14.25 -20.07 -4.89
N LEU A 1022 14.45 -19.04 -4.05
CA LEU A 1022 13.82 -18.95 -2.73
C LEU A 1022 12.41 -18.38 -2.88
N VAL A 1023 11.42 -19.27 -2.93
CA VAL A 1023 10.00 -18.92 -3.09
C VAL A 1023 9.26 -19.23 -1.79
N PRO A 1024 8.74 -18.22 -1.07
CA PRO A 1024 7.90 -18.47 0.09
C PRO A 1024 6.54 -19.04 -0.34
N PRO A 1025 5.88 -19.84 0.52
CA PRO A 1025 4.64 -20.54 0.17
C PRO A 1025 3.43 -19.61 0.06
N GLN A 1026 3.45 -18.46 0.74
CA GLN A 1026 2.40 -17.45 0.68
C GLN A 1026 2.85 -16.30 -0.20
N LEU A 1027 2.37 -16.26 -1.45
CA LEU A 1027 2.74 -15.23 -2.43
C LEU A 1027 1.75 -14.10 -2.48
N THR A 1028 0.47 -14.41 -2.26
CA THR A 1028 -0.63 -13.47 -2.38
C THR A 1028 -1.50 -13.47 -1.13
N VAL A 1029 -2.30 -12.42 -0.97
CA VAL A 1029 -3.28 -12.29 0.12
C VAL A 1029 -4.33 -13.42 0.13
N ARG A 1030 -4.51 -14.15 -0.98
CA ARG A 1030 -5.34 -15.36 -1.02
C ARG A 1030 -4.77 -16.46 -0.12
N ASP A 1031 -3.45 -16.65 -0.18
CA ASP A 1031 -2.74 -17.75 0.49
C ASP A 1031 -2.62 -17.49 2.00
N PHE A 1032 -2.85 -16.25 2.43
CA PHE A 1032 -2.80 -15.83 3.82
C PHE A 1032 -3.97 -16.38 4.66
N TYR A 1033 -5.20 -16.40 4.13
CA TYR A 1033 -6.42 -16.60 4.94
C TYR A 1033 -6.66 -18.04 5.42
N MET A 1034 -5.99 -19.05 4.87
CA MET A 1034 -6.25 -20.46 5.17
C MET A 1034 -4.95 -21.22 5.41
N THR A 1035 -4.48 -21.25 6.66
CA THR A 1035 -3.17 -21.83 7.05
C THR A 1035 -3.28 -23.00 8.00
N ASP A 1036 -4.31 -23.00 8.83
CA ASP A 1036 -4.49 -23.93 9.95
C ASP A 1036 -5.94 -24.44 9.96
N PRO A 1037 -6.25 -25.51 10.72
CA PRO A 1037 -7.60 -26.05 10.80
C PRO A 1037 -8.70 -25.05 11.19
N ILE A 1038 -8.40 -24.05 12.04
CA ILE A 1038 -9.39 -23.06 12.49
C ILE A 1038 -9.70 -22.10 11.32
N SER A 1039 -8.66 -21.57 10.68
CA SER A 1039 -8.81 -20.67 9.54
C SER A 1039 -9.41 -21.37 8.31
N ARG A 1040 -9.12 -22.66 8.09
CA ARG A 1040 -9.76 -23.47 7.03
C ARG A 1040 -11.23 -23.77 7.29
N ALA A 1041 -11.62 -24.00 8.55
CA ALA A 1041 -13.02 -24.22 8.93
C ALA A 1041 -13.86 -22.92 8.99
N SER A 1042 -13.21 -21.75 9.02
CA SER A 1042 -13.86 -20.44 9.08
C SER A 1042 -14.64 -20.10 7.80
N GLN A 1043 -15.92 -19.72 7.96
CA GLN A 1043 -16.71 -19.21 6.83
C GLN A 1043 -16.22 -17.84 6.39
N THR A 1044 -15.80 -17.01 7.35
CA THR A 1044 -15.30 -15.67 7.09
C THR A 1044 -14.02 -15.73 6.27
N MET A 1045 -13.08 -16.60 6.62
CA MET A 1045 -11.86 -16.80 5.83
C MET A 1045 -12.17 -17.31 4.41
N ALA A 1046 -13.10 -18.27 4.27
CA ALA A 1046 -13.55 -18.73 2.95
C ALA A 1046 -14.18 -17.61 2.11
N LYS A 1047 -15.00 -16.76 2.73
CA LYS A 1047 -15.56 -15.55 2.12
C LYS A 1047 -14.45 -14.59 1.69
N CYS A 1048 -13.43 -14.36 2.52
CA CYS A 1048 -12.27 -13.53 2.16
C CYS A 1048 -11.53 -14.08 0.94
N VAL A 1049 -11.21 -15.37 0.92
CA VAL A 1049 -10.56 -16.04 -0.23
C VAL A 1049 -11.39 -15.82 -1.49
N LYS A 1050 -12.71 -16.06 -1.44
CA LYS A 1050 -13.61 -15.83 -2.56
C LYS A 1050 -13.63 -14.37 -3.00
N ALA A 1051 -13.68 -13.43 -2.05
CA ALA A 1051 -13.69 -12.00 -2.34
C ALA A 1051 -12.39 -11.52 -3.02
N VAL A 1052 -11.25 -12.12 -2.62
CA VAL A 1052 -9.93 -11.84 -3.21
C VAL A 1052 -9.84 -12.37 -4.65
N THR A 1053 -10.42 -13.54 -4.93
CA THR A 1053 -10.34 -14.18 -6.24
C THR A 1053 -11.36 -13.65 -7.25
N GLU A 1054 -12.59 -13.36 -6.79
CA GLU A 1054 -13.74 -13.05 -7.66
C GLU A 1054 -14.21 -11.59 -7.52
N GLY A 1055 -13.68 -10.83 -6.56
CA GLY A 1055 -14.09 -9.44 -6.27
C GLY A 1055 -15.16 -9.33 -5.18
N ALA A 1056 -15.43 -8.10 -4.73
CA ALA A 1056 -16.30 -7.84 -3.58
C ALA A 1056 -17.76 -8.28 -3.76
N HIS A 1057 -18.31 -8.18 -4.97
CA HIS A 1057 -19.70 -8.55 -5.26
C HIS A 1057 -19.94 -10.05 -5.23
N ALA A 1058 -18.90 -10.88 -5.37
CA ALA A 1058 -19.02 -12.34 -5.34
C ALA A 1058 -19.47 -12.89 -3.98
N VAL A 1059 -19.44 -12.05 -2.94
CA VAL A 1059 -19.73 -12.40 -1.54
C VAL A 1059 -20.94 -11.61 -1.00
N GLU A 1060 -21.63 -10.86 -1.85
CA GLU A 1060 -22.90 -10.25 -1.46
C GLU A 1060 -23.95 -11.35 -1.32
N GLU A 1061 -24.37 -11.60 -0.07
CA GLU A 1061 -25.61 -12.35 0.17
C GLU A 1061 -26.77 -11.51 -0.37
N PRO A 1062 -27.77 -12.12 -1.03
CA PRO A 1062 -28.95 -11.39 -1.48
C PRO A 1062 -29.53 -10.65 -0.28
N SER A 1063 -29.75 -9.35 -0.45
CA SER A 1063 -30.41 -8.54 0.58
C SER A 1063 -31.69 -9.25 0.98
N VAL A 1064 -31.74 -9.78 2.20
CA VAL A 1064 -33.00 -10.21 2.81
C VAL A 1064 -33.79 -8.92 3.00
N CYS A 1065 -34.64 -8.63 2.02
CA CYS A 1065 -35.63 -7.55 2.07
C CYS A 1065 -36.69 -7.85 3.13
#